data_AF-A0A068V032-F1
#
_entry.id   AF-A0A068V032-F1
#
_cell.length_a   1.000
_cell.length_b   1.000
_cell.length_c   1.000
_cell.angle_alpha   90.00
_cell.angle_beta   90.00
_cell.angle_gamma   90.00
#
_symmetry.space_group_name_H-M   'P 1'
#
loop_
_entity.id
_entity.type
_entity.pdbx_description
1 polymer ?
#
loop_
_entity_poly.entity_id
_entity_poly.type
_entity_poly.pdbx_seq_one_letter_code
_entity_poly.pdbx_strand_id
1 'polypeptide(L)'
;MRFNFNFIGLDDSGDGLESLSSPSTSTPKEDVEWLPLQHHPIFTSAADGALPPSSSASSKTLTNLLAWDGASRLYFWDSQKQCLHRISVQLGEPDPSSILAASPSKVLQADVQLNYEVQKISINRHGSAMLLSGSDRLCVMYLYGKTSVKDNIVICRTVTIGAEIYFHRRSIIRMLQVYWHPSSDTHLGILSSDSVFRIFNLSMSLQQPEQEYYLQPVKFGSSTRASSICPVDFSFGGNHLWDRFSVFILFSDGSVYVLCPIIPFGSVYKREVLQEIYVDAKTVGLNSTNSKAVSNINMAISWLEAIFPELSQQSAEGGDSFALKARPYAFIDSSIVLQGPLRNFCHGEKKDTQVQDAEGQGRAVSFLYNLVSKDSVLVIAWSGGQLQIDAFADEIQPVWKAGSPPRLFVDSCDRILGIAMICESVSSDLSFPEPDPTLDRDVWMGHPPPLLRLAIVDLALPGKGGSHISMSVDPLMPERTYCFHNGGIDSVVLHFLPFSSQSDGKDGARRSPSVNPVISACHGESSSTSSLCGFLALADSFGDSWIVGVTYSRECIVLEMETWNLLLPPIVDEEKNPALEEEKQYTNSTTIISKELLSGPKVVLLPPSSPNLRSVTADSIEGRSTLHQYFKLFHENYMEYAYKVYFELQHHAPQLKKIIDNQHSRLQKAEQKLLEVEEKQEKLESRITNAVQHCNVLEERLLKLRNLPGIHKKPLSKAERDFKAELDRYNGVELDALRSSIEALDARLKRFENSQQANVLNQHTQVSGKRMNYIPAEEVSKLRSSIEKLSLVNNENTKMVKLIESALRNLEINSTQGGICRSI
;
A
#
# COMPACT_ATOMS: atom_id res chain seq x y z
N MET A 1 17.69 -18.15 -7.09
CA MET A 1 18.84 -19.01 -7.46
C MET A 1 19.12 -18.85 -8.94
N ARG A 2 20.36 -18.52 -9.31
CA ARG A 2 20.83 -18.43 -10.70
C ARG A 2 21.11 -19.86 -11.20
N PHE A 3 20.45 -20.30 -12.27
CA PHE A 3 20.81 -21.55 -12.94
C PHE A 3 21.71 -21.24 -14.14
N ASN A 4 22.97 -21.66 -14.03
CA ASN A 4 23.91 -21.81 -15.15
C ASN A 4 23.59 -23.14 -15.85
N PHE A 5 23.29 -23.10 -17.15
CA PHE A 5 23.27 -24.29 -17.98
C PHE A 5 24.67 -24.53 -18.53
N ASN A 6 25.35 -25.56 -18.02
CA ASN A 6 26.54 -26.13 -18.65
C ASN A 6 26.09 -27.13 -19.72
N PHE A 7 26.39 -26.85 -20.99
CA PHE A 7 26.33 -27.83 -22.06
C PHE A 7 27.57 -28.74 -21.99
N ILE A 8 27.34 -30.04 -21.89
CA ILE A 8 28.36 -31.09 -22.04
C ILE A 8 28.46 -31.41 -23.54
N GLY A 9 29.63 -31.16 -24.13
CA GLY A 9 30.03 -31.64 -25.44
C GLY A 9 31.33 -32.43 -25.30
N LEU A 10 31.29 -33.70 -25.70
CA LEU A 10 32.38 -34.67 -25.64
C LEU A 10 33.55 -34.32 -26.57
N ASP A 11 34.73 -34.76 -26.11
CA ASP A 11 36.08 -34.60 -26.65
C ASP A 11 36.25 -34.99 -28.14
N ASP A 12 37.07 -34.22 -28.86
CA ASP A 12 38.09 -34.79 -29.74
C ASP A 12 39.36 -33.90 -29.75
N SER A 13 40.47 -34.59 -29.92
CA SER A 13 41.86 -34.28 -29.58
C SER A 13 42.63 -33.50 -30.66
N GLY A 14 43.69 -32.76 -30.25
CA GLY A 14 44.83 -32.44 -31.13
C GLY A 14 45.40 -31.02 -31.01
N ASP A 15 46.66 -30.95 -30.59
CA ASP A 15 47.55 -29.80 -30.40
C ASP A 15 47.59 -28.72 -31.51
N GLY A 16 47.86 -27.47 -31.10
CA GLY A 16 48.34 -26.41 -32.00
C GLY A 16 48.21 -24.99 -31.44
N LEU A 17 49.21 -24.55 -30.69
CA LEU A 17 49.35 -23.20 -30.13
C LEU A 17 49.58 -22.14 -31.23
N GLU A 18 48.56 -21.37 -31.59
CA GLU A 18 48.73 -20.01 -32.16
C GLU A 18 47.64 -19.07 -31.62
N SER A 19 48.09 -17.96 -31.03
CA SER A 19 47.28 -16.89 -30.46
C SER A 19 46.46 -16.17 -31.54
N LEU A 20 45.18 -16.48 -31.65
CA LEU A 20 44.21 -15.74 -32.45
C LEU A 20 43.21 -15.03 -31.53
N SER A 21 43.29 -13.71 -31.58
CA SER A 21 42.37 -12.72 -31.01
C SER A 21 40.91 -13.17 -31.01
N SER A 22 40.28 -13.09 -29.83
CA SER A 22 38.83 -13.17 -29.68
C SER A 22 38.15 -12.05 -30.49
N PRO A 23 37.01 -12.32 -31.16
CA PRO A 23 36.30 -11.30 -31.90
C PRO A 23 35.62 -10.36 -30.90
N SER A 24 36.15 -9.15 -30.79
CA SER A 24 35.48 -8.03 -30.15
C SER A 24 34.19 -7.74 -30.92
N THR A 25 33.04 -8.16 -30.39
CA THR A 25 31.76 -7.55 -30.74
C THR A 25 31.73 -6.14 -30.16
N SER A 26 32.26 -5.19 -30.93
CA SER A 26 32.15 -3.76 -30.71
C SER A 26 30.70 -3.33 -30.96
N THR A 27 29.83 -3.42 -29.96
CA THR A 27 28.70 -2.50 -29.87
C THR A 27 29.26 -1.13 -29.52
N PRO A 28 28.88 -0.03 -30.22
CA PRO A 28 29.26 1.29 -29.78
C PRO A 28 28.68 1.47 -28.38
N LYS A 29 29.55 1.73 -27.39
CA LYS A 29 29.10 2.23 -26.09
C LYS A 29 28.56 3.62 -26.38
N GLU A 30 27.26 3.74 -26.59
CA GLU A 30 26.57 5.02 -26.38
C GLU A 30 26.91 5.43 -24.94
N ASP A 31 27.48 6.62 -24.76
CA ASP A 31 27.76 7.16 -23.43
C ASP A 31 26.41 7.38 -22.73
N VAL A 32 26.05 6.44 -21.86
CA VAL A 32 24.80 6.50 -21.09
C VAL A 32 25.00 7.51 -19.96
N GLU A 33 24.20 8.57 -19.98
CA GLU A 33 24.13 9.55 -18.90
C GLU A 33 23.06 9.13 -17.88
N TRP A 34 23.35 9.27 -16.59
CA TRP A 34 22.39 9.01 -15.52
C TRP A 34 21.89 10.34 -14.96
N LEU A 35 20.59 10.58 -15.13
CA LEU A 35 19.93 11.83 -14.74
C LEU A 35 18.80 11.51 -13.77
N PRO A 36 18.42 12.42 -12.85
CA PRO A 36 17.20 12.26 -12.06
C PRO A 36 15.99 12.01 -12.99
N LEU A 37 15.13 11.05 -12.66
CA LEU A 37 14.02 10.61 -13.52
C LEU A 37 13.14 11.79 -13.97
N GLN A 38 12.86 12.73 -13.07
CA GLN A 38 12.10 13.96 -13.34
C GLN A 38 12.73 14.88 -14.42
N HIS A 39 14.05 14.80 -14.62
CA HIS A 39 14.79 15.60 -15.60
C HIS A 39 15.05 14.83 -16.91
N HIS A 40 14.59 13.59 -17.02
CA HIS A 40 14.85 12.77 -18.19
C HIS A 40 14.26 13.44 -19.47
N PRO A 41 15.00 13.49 -20.61
CA PRO A 41 14.61 14.23 -21.82
C PRO A 41 13.21 13.96 -22.38
N ILE A 42 12.66 12.78 -22.11
CA ILE A 42 11.30 12.41 -22.55
C ILE A 42 10.20 13.19 -21.82
N PHE A 43 10.53 13.73 -20.64
CA PHE A 43 9.63 14.47 -19.75
C PHE A 43 9.88 15.99 -19.78
N THR A 44 11.03 16.43 -20.29
CA THR A 44 11.42 17.86 -20.32
C THR A 44 11.20 18.52 -21.68
N SER A 45 10.91 17.77 -22.75
CA SER A 45 10.68 18.32 -24.08
C SER A 45 9.27 18.91 -24.22
N ALA A 46 9.10 20.13 -23.69
CA ALA A 46 7.95 21.00 -23.92
C ALA A 46 8.22 22.06 -25.03
N ALA A 47 9.27 21.88 -25.86
CA ALA A 47 9.78 22.92 -26.75
C ALA A 47 9.42 22.78 -28.24
N ASP A 48 8.73 21.71 -28.67
CA ASP A 48 8.09 21.70 -29.99
C ASP A 48 6.65 22.19 -29.81
N GLY A 49 6.37 23.40 -30.30
CA GLY A 49 5.12 24.15 -30.17
C GLY A 49 3.89 23.51 -30.83
N ALA A 50 3.63 22.24 -30.56
CA ALA A 50 2.37 21.60 -30.85
C ALA A 50 1.37 22.01 -29.77
N LEU A 51 0.31 22.69 -30.19
CA LEU A 51 -0.86 22.94 -29.36
C LEU A 51 -1.26 21.64 -28.62
N PRO A 52 -1.61 21.70 -27.32
CA PRO A 52 -2.26 20.56 -26.68
C PRO A 52 -3.44 20.14 -27.56
N PRO A 53 -3.64 18.85 -27.83
CA PRO A 53 -4.75 18.41 -28.66
C PRO A 53 -6.01 19.07 -28.12
N SER A 54 -6.72 19.80 -28.98
CA SER A 54 -8.05 20.32 -28.71
C SER A 54 -9.02 19.14 -28.64
N SER A 55 -8.89 18.32 -27.60
CA SER A 55 -9.77 17.19 -27.35
C SER A 55 -11.02 17.75 -26.69
N SER A 56 -12.13 17.69 -27.43
CA SER A 56 -13.48 17.95 -26.97
C SER A 56 -13.72 17.46 -25.53
N ALA A 57 -14.45 18.27 -24.76
CA ALA A 57 -14.85 18.02 -23.38
C ALA A 57 -15.85 16.84 -23.22
N SER A 58 -15.53 15.67 -23.76
CA SER A 58 -16.21 14.41 -23.47
C SER A 58 -15.40 13.65 -22.42
N SER A 59 -15.95 13.52 -21.21
CA SER A 59 -15.61 12.55 -20.15
C SER A 59 -14.28 11.81 -20.37
N LYS A 60 -13.15 12.40 -19.95
CA LYS A 60 -11.85 11.72 -20.04
C LYS A 60 -11.83 10.52 -19.11
N THR A 61 -11.75 9.32 -19.68
CA THR A 61 -11.47 8.07 -18.96
C THR A 61 -10.07 8.15 -18.33
N LEU A 62 -9.93 7.62 -17.11
CA LEU A 62 -8.63 7.59 -16.42
C LEU A 62 -7.64 6.71 -17.20
N THR A 63 -6.43 7.22 -17.45
CA THR A 63 -5.38 6.49 -18.19
C THR A 63 -4.17 6.22 -17.29
N ASN A 64 -3.53 5.07 -17.46
CA ASN A 64 -2.26 4.76 -16.83
C ASN A 64 -1.26 4.25 -17.88
N LEU A 65 -0.42 5.17 -18.36
CA LEU A 65 0.56 4.96 -19.43
C LEU A 65 1.96 4.60 -18.89
N LEU A 66 2.05 4.20 -17.62
CA LEU A 66 3.29 3.78 -16.96
C LEU A 66 3.22 2.32 -16.51
N ALA A 67 4.34 1.61 -16.60
CA ALA A 67 4.51 0.26 -16.04
C ALA A 67 5.94 0.08 -15.50
N TRP A 68 6.10 -0.80 -14.51
CA TRP A 68 7.39 -1.15 -13.91
C TRP A 68 7.54 -2.68 -13.87
N ASP A 69 8.74 -3.19 -14.13
CA ASP A 69 9.02 -4.63 -14.12
C ASP A 69 9.25 -5.22 -12.72
N GLY A 70 9.11 -4.43 -11.66
CA GLY A 70 9.41 -4.85 -10.29
C GLY A 70 10.92 -4.88 -9.97
N ALA A 71 11.76 -4.40 -10.89
CA ALA A 71 13.21 -4.36 -10.72
C ALA A 71 13.78 -3.01 -11.17
N SER A 72 14.33 -2.94 -12.39
CA SER A 72 15.20 -1.83 -12.83
C SER A 72 14.71 -1.14 -14.11
N ARG A 73 13.51 -1.46 -14.60
CA ARG A 73 13.01 -0.92 -15.86
C ARG A 73 11.64 -0.31 -15.70
N LEU A 74 11.57 0.98 -16.01
CA LEU A 74 10.34 1.73 -16.15
C LEU A 74 9.95 1.79 -17.63
N TYR A 75 8.66 1.69 -17.90
CA TYR A 75 8.08 1.77 -19.22
C TYR A 75 7.09 2.93 -19.28
N PHE A 76 7.18 3.73 -20.34
CA PHE A 76 6.27 4.83 -20.60
C PHE A 76 5.75 4.74 -22.04
N TRP A 77 4.43 4.77 -22.21
CA TRP A 77 3.82 4.81 -23.53
C TRP A 77 3.65 6.24 -24.03
N ASP A 78 4.33 6.58 -25.12
CA ASP A 78 4.17 7.88 -25.80
C ASP A 78 3.01 7.79 -26.81
N SER A 79 1.84 8.28 -26.42
CA SER A 79 0.64 8.27 -27.27
C SER A 79 0.78 9.11 -28.55
N GLN A 80 1.66 10.13 -28.58
CA GLN A 80 1.87 10.95 -29.77
C GLN A 80 2.74 10.21 -30.79
N LYS A 81 3.82 9.58 -30.31
CA LYS A 81 4.75 8.81 -31.17
C LYS A 81 4.32 7.37 -31.41
N GLN A 82 3.31 6.88 -30.67
CA GLN A 82 2.84 5.49 -30.70
C GLN A 82 3.99 4.50 -30.45
N CYS A 83 4.84 4.80 -29.48
CA CYS A 83 5.99 3.98 -29.11
C CYS A 83 6.14 3.84 -27.59
N LEU A 84 6.79 2.76 -27.17
CA LEU A 84 7.07 2.46 -25.77
C LEU A 84 8.53 2.84 -25.45
N HIS A 85 8.71 3.76 -24.52
CA HIS A 85 10.02 4.06 -23.95
C HIS A 85 10.34 3.08 -22.84
N ARG A 86 11.50 2.43 -22.90
CA ARG A 86 12.07 1.62 -21.83
C ARG A 86 13.25 2.36 -21.21
N ILE A 87 13.11 2.71 -19.95
CA ILE A 87 14.04 3.50 -19.17
C ILE A 87 14.66 2.59 -18.13
N SER A 88 15.98 2.47 -18.12
CA SER A 88 16.68 1.82 -17.01
C SER A 88 16.76 2.78 -15.84
N VAL A 89 16.34 2.33 -14.66
CA VAL A 89 16.34 3.12 -13.44
C VAL A 89 17.25 2.48 -12.39
N GLN A 90 17.94 3.33 -11.64
CA GLN A 90 18.65 2.98 -10.41
C GLN A 90 17.87 3.59 -9.25
N LEU A 91 17.44 2.73 -8.34
CA LEU A 91 16.72 3.10 -7.13
C LEU A 91 17.71 3.07 -5.97
N GLY A 92 17.78 4.14 -5.17
CA GLY A 92 18.36 4.11 -3.82
C GLY A 92 19.88 3.88 -3.68
N GLU A 93 20.71 3.91 -4.73
CA GLU A 93 22.17 3.81 -4.59
C GLU A 93 22.88 5.12 -5.01
N PRO A 94 23.60 5.84 -4.11
CA PRO A 94 23.70 5.73 -2.64
C PRO A 94 22.80 6.74 -1.87
N ASP A 95 21.90 7.45 -2.55
CA ASP A 95 21.02 8.47 -1.96
C ASP A 95 19.54 8.06 -2.13
N PRO A 96 18.79 7.80 -1.03
CA PRO A 96 17.40 7.36 -1.08
C PRO A 96 16.44 8.41 -1.67
N SER A 97 16.88 9.67 -1.75
CA SER A 97 16.02 10.76 -2.24
C SER A 97 15.99 10.87 -3.78
N SER A 98 16.80 10.08 -4.52
CA SER A 98 16.95 10.26 -5.96
C SER A 98 16.80 8.96 -6.77
N ILE A 99 15.84 8.95 -7.69
CA ILE A 99 15.72 7.93 -8.74
C ILE A 99 16.52 8.39 -9.95
N LEU A 100 17.58 7.67 -10.30
CA LEU A 100 18.36 7.96 -11.50
C LEU A 100 17.84 7.14 -12.68
N ALA A 101 17.81 7.75 -13.86
CA ALA A 101 17.32 7.20 -15.11
C ALA A 101 18.39 7.32 -16.19
N ALA A 102 18.63 6.24 -16.91
CA ALA A 102 19.56 6.18 -18.03
C ALA A 102 19.01 6.94 -19.24
N SER A 103 19.83 7.83 -19.82
CA SER A 103 19.55 8.56 -21.05
C SER A 103 20.58 8.22 -22.13
N PRO A 104 20.17 8.02 -23.40
CA PRO A 104 18.78 8.05 -23.89
C PRO A 104 17.95 6.81 -23.48
N SER A 105 16.62 6.96 -23.42
CA SER A 105 15.72 5.82 -23.26
C SER A 105 15.77 4.91 -24.49
N LYS A 106 15.63 3.60 -24.30
CA LYS A 106 15.47 2.68 -25.42
C LYS A 106 14.05 2.76 -25.97
N VAL A 107 13.90 2.94 -27.28
CA VAL A 107 12.60 3.06 -27.94
C VAL A 107 12.17 1.71 -28.52
N LEU A 108 10.96 1.28 -28.19
CA LEU A 108 10.34 0.07 -28.72
C LEU A 108 9.10 0.47 -29.51
N GLN A 109 8.96 -0.06 -30.72
CA GLN A 109 7.86 0.24 -31.62
C GLN A 109 7.14 -1.05 -32.02
N ALA A 110 5.81 -0.99 -32.12
CA ALA A 110 5.03 -2.10 -32.63
C ALA A 110 5.34 -2.37 -34.11
N ASP A 111 5.40 -3.63 -34.50
CA ASP A 111 5.51 -4.05 -35.90
C ASP A 111 4.25 -3.78 -36.73
N VAL A 112 3.14 -3.46 -36.07
CA VAL A 112 1.85 -3.07 -36.66
C VAL A 112 1.40 -1.71 -36.15
N GLN A 113 0.69 -0.95 -37.00
CA GLN A 113 0.11 0.32 -36.60
C GLN A 113 -1.08 0.11 -35.66
N LEU A 114 -1.05 0.76 -34.50
CA LEU A 114 -2.17 0.75 -33.55
C LEU A 114 -3.22 1.77 -33.99
N ASN A 115 -4.41 1.27 -34.31
CA ASN A 115 -5.54 2.09 -34.77
C ASN A 115 -6.50 2.43 -33.62
N TYR A 116 -5.99 2.59 -32.40
CA TYR A 116 -6.77 2.93 -31.21
C TYR A 116 -5.89 3.62 -30.16
N GLU A 117 -6.52 4.34 -29.24
CA GLU A 117 -5.84 4.99 -28.12
C GLU A 117 -5.57 4.00 -26.99
N VAL A 118 -4.29 3.83 -26.64
CA VAL A 118 -3.89 3.06 -25.46
C VAL A 118 -4.22 3.87 -24.22
N GLN A 119 -4.98 3.27 -23.30
CA GLN A 119 -5.43 3.86 -22.05
C GLN A 119 -4.70 3.28 -20.84
N LYS A 120 -4.32 2.00 -20.89
CA LYS A 120 -3.63 1.29 -19.80
C LYS A 120 -2.53 0.41 -20.38
N ILE A 121 -1.35 0.45 -19.76
CA ILE A 121 -0.29 -0.53 -20.03
C ILE A 121 -0.02 -1.37 -18.79
N SER A 122 0.38 -2.63 -18.98
CA SER A 122 0.84 -3.48 -17.88
C SER A 122 1.81 -4.55 -18.38
N ILE A 123 2.86 -4.78 -17.61
CA ILE A 123 3.89 -5.76 -17.97
C ILE A 123 3.62 -7.10 -17.28
N ASN A 124 3.95 -8.21 -17.97
CA ASN A 124 3.86 -9.52 -17.34
C ASN A 124 4.96 -9.73 -16.28
N ARG A 125 4.77 -10.73 -15.41
CA ARG A 125 5.62 -11.01 -14.24
C ARG A 125 7.11 -11.13 -14.56
N HIS A 126 7.49 -11.68 -15.71
CA HIS A 126 8.89 -11.80 -16.14
C HIS A 126 9.42 -10.63 -16.98
N GLY A 127 8.63 -9.59 -17.23
CA GLY A 127 9.11 -8.42 -17.96
C GLY A 127 9.32 -8.65 -19.46
N SER A 128 8.66 -9.66 -20.04
CA SER A 128 8.87 -10.13 -21.42
C SER A 128 7.80 -9.65 -22.40
N ALA A 129 6.62 -9.30 -21.91
CA ALA A 129 5.48 -8.87 -22.71
C ALA A 129 4.75 -7.71 -22.04
N MET A 130 4.30 -6.76 -22.84
CA MET A 130 3.53 -5.59 -22.42
C MET A 130 2.11 -5.67 -22.99
N LEU A 131 1.12 -5.58 -22.12
CA LEU A 131 -0.27 -5.40 -22.49
C LEU A 131 -0.50 -3.92 -22.83
N LEU A 132 -1.12 -3.64 -23.97
CA LEU A 132 -1.57 -2.32 -24.39
C LEU A 132 -3.09 -2.34 -24.54
N SER A 133 -3.82 -1.84 -23.55
CA SER A 133 -5.28 -1.84 -23.51
C SER A 133 -5.85 -0.45 -23.81
N GLY A 134 -6.86 -0.39 -24.67
CA GLY A 134 -7.73 0.76 -24.89
C GLY A 134 -9.18 0.43 -24.55
N SER A 135 -10.13 1.30 -24.93
CA SER A 135 -11.56 1.13 -24.64
C SER A 135 -12.18 -0.11 -25.30
N ASP A 136 -11.81 -0.37 -26.56
CA ASP A 136 -12.45 -1.39 -27.39
C ASP A 136 -11.45 -2.39 -27.97
N ARG A 137 -10.16 -2.17 -27.72
CA ARG A 137 -9.06 -2.93 -28.34
C ARG A 137 -7.93 -3.17 -27.36
N LEU A 138 -7.35 -4.36 -27.43
CA LEU A 138 -6.14 -4.70 -26.69
C LEU A 138 -5.17 -5.49 -27.56
N CYS A 139 -3.89 -5.28 -27.32
CA CYS A 139 -2.83 -6.06 -27.92
C CYS A 139 -1.73 -6.35 -26.89
N VAL A 140 -0.93 -7.36 -27.19
CA VAL A 140 0.29 -7.67 -26.44
C VAL A 140 1.48 -7.43 -27.33
N MET A 141 2.38 -6.58 -26.86
CA MET A 141 3.67 -6.25 -27.46
C MET A 141 4.75 -7.07 -26.77
N TYR A 142 5.36 -7.99 -27.51
CA TYR A 142 6.47 -8.79 -27.00
C TYR A 142 7.76 -7.97 -27.01
N LEU A 143 8.38 -7.78 -25.84
CA LEU A 143 9.48 -6.83 -25.64
C LEU A 143 10.84 -7.34 -26.17
N TYR A 144 10.84 -8.49 -26.84
CA TYR A 144 11.94 -8.99 -27.64
C TYR A 144 11.67 -8.68 -29.12
N GLY A 145 12.66 -8.13 -29.81
CA GLY A 145 12.47 -7.62 -31.17
C GLY A 145 13.76 -7.44 -31.95
N LYS A 146 13.62 -7.13 -33.24
CA LYS A 146 14.75 -6.81 -34.10
C LYS A 146 15.13 -5.35 -33.89
N THR A 147 16.39 -5.09 -33.55
CA THR A 147 16.92 -3.73 -33.44
C THR A 147 17.18 -3.19 -34.85
N SER A 148 16.59 -2.05 -35.19
CA SER A 148 16.93 -1.30 -36.41
C SER A 148 18.35 -0.76 -36.28
N VAL A 149 19.20 -1.06 -37.27
CA VAL A 149 20.60 -0.61 -37.31
C VAL A 149 20.71 0.92 -37.48
N LYS A 150 19.68 1.58 -38.03
CA LYS A 150 19.72 3.02 -38.34
C LYS A 150 19.34 3.93 -37.15
N ASP A 151 18.45 3.48 -36.27
CA ASP A 151 17.79 4.36 -35.28
C ASP A 151 17.83 3.84 -33.83
N ASN A 152 18.49 2.69 -33.57
CA ASN A 152 18.49 1.99 -32.26
C ASN A 152 17.08 1.68 -31.71
N ILE A 153 16.05 1.73 -32.57
CA ILE A 153 14.65 1.37 -32.28
C ILE A 153 14.49 -0.15 -32.34
N VAL A 154 13.80 -0.73 -31.36
CA VAL A 154 13.46 -2.16 -31.38
C VAL A 154 12.04 -2.35 -31.90
N ILE A 155 11.92 -2.99 -33.06
CA ILE A 155 10.63 -3.38 -33.60
C ILE A 155 10.19 -4.66 -32.91
N CYS A 156 9.09 -4.56 -32.18
CA CYS A 156 8.54 -5.61 -31.34
C CYS A 156 7.33 -6.25 -32.00
N ARG A 157 7.23 -7.58 -31.90
CA ARG A 157 6.05 -8.30 -32.37
C ARG A 157 4.85 -7.89 -31.52
N THR A 158 3.80 -7.38 -32.15
CA THR A 158 2.58 -6.95 -31.48
C THR A 158 1.38 -7.71 -32.01
N VAL A 159 0.65 -8.37 -31.12
CA VAL A 159 -0.47 -9.24 -31.48
C VAL A 159 -1.77 -8.81 -30.82
N THR A 160 -2.85 -8.82 -31.58
CA THR A 160 -4.21 -8.57 -31.07
C THR A 160 -4.79 -9.84 -30.45
N ILE A 161 -5.53 -9.71 -29.36
CA ILE A 161 -6.08 -10.85 -28.60
C ILE A 161 -7.60 -10.77 -28.61
N GLY A 162 -8.28 -11.91 -28.79
CA GLY A 162 -9.74 -11.96 -28.80
C GLY A 162 -10.35 -11.25 -30.00
N ALA A 163 -9.66 -11.25 -31.15
CA ALA A 163 -10.09 -10.59 -32.39
C ALA A 163 -11.55 -10.91 -32.77
N GLU A 164 -11.93 -12.18 -32.63
CA GLU A 164 -13.26 -12.67 -32.98
C GLU A 164 -14.36 -12.17 -32.02
N ILE A 165 -13.99 -11.93 -30.75
CA ILE A 165 -14.92 -11.54 -29.69
C ILE A 165 -15.06 -10.01 -29.63
N TYR A 166 -13.96 -9.27 -29.62
CA TYR A 166 -13.97 -7.83 -29.33
C TYR A 166 -13.87 -6.93 -30.57
N PHE A 167 -13.35 -7.42 -31.70
CA PHE A 167 -13.00 -6.57 -32.85
C PHE A 167 -13.90 -6.78 -34.07
N HIS A 168 -14.85 -7.70 -33.97
CA HIS A 168 -15.79 -7.95 -35.05
C HIS A 168 -16.71 -6.73 -35.25
N ARG A 169 -16.97 -6.30 -36.50
CA ARG A 169 -17.76 -5.08 -36.82
C ARG A 169 -19.17 -5.05 -36.22
N ARG A 170 -19.67 -6.19 -35.74
CA ARG A 170 -20.98 -6.34 -35.08
C ARG A 170 -20.88 -6.68 -33.59
N SER A 171 -19.67 -6.73 -33.02
CA SER A 171 -19.52 -7.02 -31.61
C SER A 171 -19.99 -5.83 -30.78
N ILE A 172 -20.90 -6.13 -29.86
CA ILE A 172 -21.43 -5.19 -28.85
C ILE A 172 -20.70 -5.41 -27.51
N ILE A 173 -19.84 -6.43 -27.44
CA ILE A 173 -19.15 -6.84 -26.21
C ILE A 173 -17.97 -5.89 -25.99
N ARG A 174 -18.03 -5.12 -24.91
CA ARG A 174 -16.96 -4.23 -24.48
C ARG A 174 -16.10 -4.91 -23.42
N MET A 175 -14.81 -4.64 -23.46
CA MET A 175 -13.89 -5.07 -22.40
C MET A 175 -14.04 -4.10 -21.23
N LEU A 176 -14.18 -4.64 -20.03
CA LEU A 176 -14.29 -3.84 -18.82
C LEU A 176 -12.94 -3.75 -18.13
N GLN A 177 -12.29 -4.90 -17.93
CA GLN A 177 -10.99 -4.99 -17.27
C GLN A 177 -10.16 -6.13 -17.83
N VAL A 178 -8.85 -5.97 -17.74
CA VAL A 178 -7.85 -6.95 -18.16
C VAL A 178 -6.64 -6.93 -17.23
N TYR A 179 -6.22 -8.11 -16.79
CA TYR A 179 -5.08 -8.30 -15.90
C TYR A 179 -4.29 -9.55 -16.28
N TRP A 180 -2.96 -9.48 -16.11
CA TRP A 180 -2.11 -10.66 -16.15
C TRP A 180 -2.44 -11.58 -14.98
N HIS A 181 -2.48 -12.89 -15.23
CA HIS A 181 -2.65 -13.85 -14.16
C HIS A 181 -1.40 -13.86 -13.25
N PRO A 182 -1.50 -13.72 -11.92
CA PRO A 182 -0.33 -13.57 -11.04
C PRO A 182 0.67 -14.73 -11.10
N SER A 183 0.18 -15.93 -11.39
CA SER A 183 1.00 -17.17 -11.45
C SER A 183 1.41 -17.56 -12.88
N SER A 184 1.24 -16.68 -13.88
CA SER A 184 1.59 -17.01 -15.27
C SER A 184 1.94 -15.80 -16.15
N ASP A 185 2.97 -15.95 -16.98
CA ASP A 185 3.44 -14.94 -17.93
C ASP A 185 2.72 -14.93 -19.28
N THR A 186 1.95 -15.97 -19.60
CA THR A 186 1.25 -16.14 -20.88
C THR A 186 -0.27 -16.11 -20.75
N HIS A 187 -0.80 -15.79 -19.57
CA HIS A 187 -2.24 -15.84 -19.31
C HIS A 187 -2.80 -14.48 -18.93
N LEU A 188 -3.91 -14.11 -19.57
CA LEU A 188 -4.66 -12.89 -19.28
C LEU A 188 -6.07 -13.24 -18.84
N GLY A 189 -6.53 -12.64 -17.75
CA GLY A 189 -7.95 -12.59 -17.40
C GLY A 189 -8.59 -11.36 -18.05
N ILE A 190 -9.76 -11.54 -18.66
CA ILE A 190 -10.55 -10.46 -19.26
C ILE A 190 -11.99 -10.55 -18.77
N LEU A 191 -12.48 -9.47 -18.15
CA LEU A 191 -13.89 -9.30 -17.79
C LEU A 191 -14.58 -8.43 -18.84
N SER A 192 -15.72 -8.90 -19.31
CA SER A 192 -16.41 -8.31 -20.47
C SER A 192 -17.84 -7.90 -20.12
N SER A 193 -18.42 -6.98 -20.89
CA SER A 193 -19.75 -6.41 -20.63
C SER A 193 -20.92 -7.39 -20.83
N ASP A 194 -20.65 -8.58 -21.36
CA ASP A 194 -21.59 -9.69 -21.50
C ASP A 194 -21.67 -10.56 -20.23
N SER A 195 -21.07 -10.11 -19.12
CA SER A 195 -21.01 -10.86 -17.86
C SER A 195 -20.29 -12.20 -18.01
N VAL A 196 -19.19 -12.20 -18.76
CA VAL A 196 -18.31 -13.36 -18.90
C VAL A 196 -16.89 -12.98 -18.49
N PHE A 197 -16.32 -13.79 -17.60
CA PHE A 197 -14.90 -13.76 -17.27
C PHE A 197 -14.17 -14.80 -18.12
N ARG A 198 -13.09 -14.39 -18.80
CA ARG A 198 -12.36 -15.21 -19.77
C ARG A 198 -10.88 -15.28 -19.42
N ILE A 199 -10.27 -16.46 -19.54
CA ILE A 199 -8.82 -16.64 -19.48
C ILE A 199 -8.30 -16.96 -20.87
N PHE A 200 -7.36 -16.15 -21.34
CA PHE A 200 -6.67 -16.36 -22.61
C PHE A 200 -5.27 -16.91 -22.36
N ASN A 201 -4.90 -17.96 -23.10
CA ASN A 201 -3.55 -18.50 -23.12
C ASN A 201 -2.83 -18.07 -24.39
N LEU A 202 -2.00 -17.04 -24.27
CA LEU A 202 -1.32 -16.40 -25.39
C LEU A 202 -0.28 -17.30 -26.06
N SER A 203 0.12 -18.40 -25.42
CA SER A 203 1.03 -19.39 -26.02
C SER A 203 0.31 -20.40 -26.92
N MET A 204 -1.00 -20.57 -26.74
CA MET A 204 -1.82 -21.56 -27.44
C MET A 204 -2.72 -20.92 -28.49
N SER A 205 -3.52 -19.93 -28.09
CA SER A 205 -4.46 -19.24 -28.98
C SER A 205 -4.58 -17.77 -28.61
N LEU A 206 -4.46 -16.91 -29.62
CA LEU A 206 -4.70 -15.47 -29.50
C LEU A 206 -6.16 -15.10 -29.80
N GLN A 207 -6.93 -16.00 -30.41
CA GLN A 207 -8.29 -15.70 -30.89
C GLN A 207 -9.35 -16.13 -29.88
N GLN A 208 -9.18 -17.30 -29.27
CA GLN A 208 -10.16 -17.92 -28.40
C GLN A 208 -9.63 -18.05 -26.96
N PRO A 209 -10.48 -17.82 -25.96
CA PRO A 209 -10.13 -18.08 -24.57
C PRO A 209 -9.96 -19.59 -24.31
N GLU A 210 -9.08 -19.95 -23.39
CA GLU A 210 -8.99 -21.34 -22.91
C GLU A 210 -10.06 -21.65 -21.85
N GLN A 211 -10.52 -20.65 -21.10
CA GLN A 211 -11.56 -20.81 -20.08
C GLN A 211 -12.57 -19.67 -20.15
N GLU A 212 -13.86 -20.00 -20.12
CA GLU A 212 -14.96 -19.03 -20.07
C GLU A 212 -15.91 -19.31 -18.90
N TYR A 213 -16.24 -18.27 -18.15
CA TYR A 213 -17.12 -18.34 -16.98
C TYR A 213 -18.27 -17.35 -17.15
N TYR A 214 -19.46 -17.87 -17.45
CA TYR A 214 -20.67 -17.10 -17.68
C TYR A 214 -21.35 -16.81 -16.33
N LEU A 215 -21.35 -15.55 -15.91
CA LEU A 215 -21.75 -15.14 -14.57
C LEU A 215 -23.26 -14.94 -14.48
N GLN A 216 -23.93 -15.67 -13.57
CA GLN A 216 -25.35 -15.50 -13.29
C GLN A 216 -25.58 -15.07 -11.82
N PRO A 217 -25.47 -13.76 -11.52
CA PRO A 217 -25.69 -13.24 -10.17
C PRO A 217 -27.18 -13.31 -9.75
N VAL A 218 -27.44 -13.29 -8.44
CA VAL A 218 -28.82 -13.28 -7.91
C VAL A 218 -29.47 -11.92 -8.16
N LYS A 219 -30.73 -11.91 -8.62
CA LYS A 219 -31.53 -10.68 -8.71
C LYS A 219 -31.99 -10.23 -7.32
N PHE A 220 -31.47 -9.13 -6.79
CA PHE A 220 -32.02 -8.47 -5.59
C PHE A 220 -33.17 -7.53 -5.98
N GLY A 221 -34.37 -7.74 -5.42
CA GLY A 221 -35.50 -6.78 -5.47
C GLY A 221 -36.25 -6.63 -6.81
N SER A 222 -37.38 -5.88 -6.79
CA SER A 222 -38.40 -5.78 -7.86
C SER A 222 -37.97 -5.03 -9.14
N SER A 223 -36.66 -4.86 -9.38
CA SER A 223 -36.16 -4.24 -10.60
C SER A 223 -36.22 -5.22 -11.77
N THR A 224 -37.10 -4.95 -12.73
CA THR A 224 -37.33 -5.74 -13.95
C THR A 224 -36.31 -5.46 -15.06
N ARG A 225 -35.28 -4.64 -14.82
CA ARG A 225 -34.28 -4.30 -15.85
C ARG A 225 -33.01 -5.13 -15.70
N ALA A 226 -32.65 -5.87 -16.75
CA ALA A 226 -31.37 -6.56 -16.89
C ALA A 226 -30.13 -5.64 -16.80
N SER A 227 -30.32 -4.32 -16.77
CA SER A 227 -29.27 -3.30 -16.71
C SER A 227 -28.92 -2.81 -15.30
N SER A 228 -29.49 -3.37 -14.22
CA SER A 228 -29.25 -2.85 -12.85
C SER A 228 -28.03 -3.45 -12.14
N ILE A 229 -27.54 -4.61 -12.56
CA ILE A 229 -26.39 -5.31 -11.97
C ILE A 229 -25.48 -5.72 -13.12
N CYS A 230 -24.45 -4.93 -13.40
CA CYS A 230 -23.42 -5.27 -14.39
C CYS A 230 -22.06 -5.42 -13.72
N PRO A 231 -21.21 -6.34 -14.21
CA PRO A 231 -19.83 -6.43 -13.74
C PRO A 231 -19.10 -5.11 -14.01
N VAL A 232 -18.14 -4.79 -13.16
CA VAL A 232 -17.36 -3.54 -13.23
C VAL A 232 -15.87 -3.83 -13.23
N ASP A 233 -15.41 -4.61 -12.25
CA ASP A 233 -13.99 -4.87 -12.02
C ASP A 233 -13.79 -6.30 -11.46
N PHE A 234 -12.57 -6.80 -11.52
CA PHE A 234 -12.21 -8.07 -10.90
C PHE A 234 -10.78 -8.03 -10.34
N SER A 235 -10.53 -8.88 -9.35
CA SER A 235 -9.17 -9.15 -8.88
C SER A 235 -8.94 -10.65 -8.78
N PHE A 236 -7.72 -11.08 -9.11
CA PHE A 236 -7.24 -12.38 -8.65
C PHE A 236 -6.99 -12.32 -7.14
N GLY A 237 -7.12 -13.45 -6.46
CA GLY A 237 -6.83 -13.54 -5.05
C GLY A 237 -5.34 -13.68 -4.71
N GLY A 238 -5.08 -13.76 -3.42
CA GLY A 238 -3.75 -13.65 -2.82
C GLY A 238 -2.97 -14.95 -2.85
N ASN A 239 -1.83 -14.95 -2.15
CA ASN A 239 -0.97 -16.13 -2.07
C ASN A 239 -1.33 -17.09 -0.91
N HIS A 240 -2.45 -16.86 -0.23
CA HIS A 240 -2.90 -17.67 0.90
C HIS A 240 -3.91 -18.74 0.45
N LEU A 241 -3.65 -20.01 0.81
CA LEU A 241 -4.52 -21.15 0.57
C LEU A 241 -5.31 -21.10 -0.76
N TRP A 242 -6.64 -21.20 -0.72
CA TRP A 242 -7.54 -21.19 -1.87
C TRP A 242 -7.75 -19.79 -2.48
N ASP A 243 -7.38 -18.70 -1.80
CA ASP A 243 -7.41 -17.35 -2.39
C ASP A 243 -6.56 -17.30 -3.65
N ARG A 244 -5.48 -18.11 -3.70
CA ARG A 244 -4.62 -18.29 -4.87
C ARG A 244 -5.34 -18.73 -6.14
N PHE A 245 -6.42 -19.46 -5.98
CA PHE A 245 -7.25 -19.98 -7.08
C PHE A 245 -8.59 -19.25 -7.15
N SER A 246 -8.71 -18.07 -6.54
CA SER A 246 -9.95 -17.32 -6.47
C SER A 246 -9.93 -16.12 -7.42
N VAL A 247 -11.07 -15.86 -8.05
CA VAL A 247 -11.33 -14.62 -8.80
C VAL A 247 -12.52 -13.91 -8.18
N PHE A 248 -12.30 -12.70 -7.73
CA PHE A 248 -13.31 -11.83 -7.16
C PHE A 248 -13.87 -10.92 -8.24
N ILE A 249 -15.20 -10.79 -8.30
CA ILE A 249 -15.90 -10.03 -9.33
C ILE A 249 -16.81 -9.02 -8.64
N LEU A 250 -16.57 -7.74 -8.92
CA LEU A 250 -17.37 -6.62 -8.44
C LEU A 250 -18.45 -6.27 -9.47
N PHE A 251 -19.67 -6.09 -8.97
CA PHE A 251 -20.79 -5.56 -9.74
C PHE A 251 -21.10 -4.11 -9.37
N SER A 252 -21.84 -3.42 -10.26
CA SER A 252 -22.14 -1.99 -10.18
C SER A 252 -22.93 -1.55 -8.95
N ASP A 253 -23.66 -2.48 -8.35
CA ASP A 253 -24.43 -2.29 -7.10
C ASP A 253 -23.56 -2.47 -5.84
N GLY A 254 -22.26 -2.73 -6.00
CA GLY A 254 -21.33 -3.00 -4.90
C GLY A 254 -21.32 -4.46 -4.45
N SER A 255 -22.09 -5.34 -5.09
CA SER A 255 -22.06 -6.76 -4.75
C SER A 255 -20.79 -7.42 -5.27
N VAL A 256 -20.15 -8.22 -4.41
CA VAL A 256 -18.93 -8.97 -4.74
C VAL A 256 -19.26 -10.46 -4.78
N TYR A 257 -18.76 -11.14 -5.82
CA TYR A 257 -18.88 -12.59 -5.97
C TYR A 257 -17.50 -13.22 -6.15
N VAL A 258 -17.38 -14.50 -5.84
CA VAL A 258 -16.13 -15.27 -5.92
C VAL A 258 -16.34 -16.47 -6.85
N LEU A 259 -15.38 -16.69 -7.73
CA LEU A 259 -15.20 -17.95 -8.44
C LEU A 259 -13.98 -18.66 -7.84
N CYS A 260 -14.17 -19.87 -7.33
CA CYS A 260 -13.08 -20.69 -6.80
C CYS A 260 -13.41 -22.18 -6.98
N PRO A 261 -12.51 -22.99 -7.58
CA PRO A 261 -11.12 -22.68 -7.94
C PRO A 261 -10.90 -22.44 -9.45
N ILE A 262 -10.06 -21.47 -9.81
CA ILE A 262 -9.66 -21.14 -11.18
C ILE A 262 -8.13 -21.21 -11.29
N ILE A 263 -7.63 -22.03 -12.23
CA ILE A 263 -6.21 -22.16 -12.55
C ILE A 263 -6.03 -22.14 -14.06
N PRO A 264 -5.16 -21.27 -14.63
CA PRO A 264 -4.85 -21.30 -16.06
C PRO A 264 -4.11 -22.58 -16.45
N PHE A 265 -4.40 -23.12 -17.63
CA PHE A 265 -3.83 -24.40 -18.04
C PHE A 265 -2.33 -24.29 -18.31
N GLY A 266 -1.57 -25.25 -17.77
CA GLY A 266 -0.12 -25.28 -17.93
C GLY A 266 0.64 -24.24 -17.10
N SER A 267 -0.04 -23.49 -16.22
CA SER A 267 0.63 -22.65 -15.22
C SER A 267 1.42 -23.51 -14.22
N VAL A 268 2.44 -22.91 -13.58
CA VAL A 268 3.42 -23.62 -12.75
C VAL A 268 3.39 -23.09 -11.32
N TYR A 269 3.29 -23.99 -10.35
CA TYR A 269 3.19 -23.68 -8.93
C TYR A 269 4.27 -24.40 -8.13
N LYS A 270 4.71 -23.78 -7.03
CA LYS A 270 5.63 -24.42 -6.08
C LYS A 270 4.96 -25.61 -5.39
N ARG A 271 5.69 -26.71 -5.23
CA ARG A 271 5.15 -27.93 -4.61
C ARG A 271 4.74 -27.70 -3.16
N GLU A 272 5.53 -26.92 -2.41
CA GLU A 272 5.29 -26.67 -0.98
C GLU A 272 3.95 -25.96 -0.76
N VAL A 273 3.61 -25.03 -1.65
CA VAL A 273 2.35 -24.27 -1.61
C VAL A 273 1.16 -25.16 -1.93
N LEU A 274 1.30 -26.06 -2.91
CA LEU A 274 0.22 -27.00 -3.24
C LEU A 274 0.03 -28.05 -2.14
N GLN A 275 1.12 -28.48 -1.51
CA GLN A 275 1.08 -29.37 -0.36
C GLN A 275 0.38 -28.72 0.84
N GLU A 276 0.61 -27.43 1.10
CA GLU A 276 -0.10 -26.68 2.13
C GLU A 276 -1.61 -26.74 1.93
N ILE A 277 -2.11 -26.40 0.74
CA ILE A 277 -3.54 -26.46 0.39
C ILE A 277 -4.09 -27.89 0.50
N TYR A 278 -3.33 -28.87 0.01
CA TYR A 278 -3.74 -30.27 0.00
C TYR A 278 -3.82 -30.89 1.40
N VAL A 279 -2.84 -30.58 2.26
CA VAL A 279 -2.82 -31.02 3.65
C VAL A 279 -3.97 -30.36 4.40
N ASP A 280 -4.14 -29.04 4.26
CA ASP A 280 -5.23 -28.29 4.89
C ASP A 280 -6.61 -28.87 4.55
N ALA A 281 -6.88 -29.10 3.25
CA ALA A 281 -8.14 -29.70 2.81
C ALA A 281 -8.39 -31.10 3.41
N LYS A 282 -7.34 -31.90 3.61
CA LYS A 282 -7.44 -33.25 4.19
C LYS A 282 -7.54 -33.25 5.71
N THR A 283 -6.82 -32.37 6.40
CA THR A 283 -6.72 -32.39 7.86
C THR A 283 -7.76 -31.52 8.53
N VAL A 284 -8.01 -30.33 8.00
CA VAL A 284 -8.95 -29.36 8.57
C VAL A 284 -10.29 -29.49 7.88
N GLY A 285 -10.29 -29.48 6.54
CA GLY A 285 -11.53 -29.46 5.77
C GLY A 285 -12.45 -30.66 5.99
N LEU A 286 -11.89 -31.88 6.07
CA LEU A 286 -12.68 -33.10 6.28
C LEU A 286 -13.27 -33.25 7.68
N ASN A 287 -12.84 -32.44 8.66
CA ASN A 287 -13.33 -32.51 10.04
C ASN A 287 -14.65 -31.73 10.26
N SER A 288 -15.21 -31.11 9.21
CA SER A 288 -16.47 -30.37 9.32
C SER A 288 -17.66 -31.28 9.64
N THR A 289 -18.55 -30.83 10.52
CA THR A 289 -19.81 -31.52 10.84
C THR A 289 -20.87 -31.35 9.74
N ASN A 290 -20.64 -30.45 8.78
CA ASN A 290 -21.57 -30.16 7.70
C ASN A 290 -21.32 -31.08 6.49
N SER A 291 -22.31 -31.91 6.14
CA SER A 291 -22.17 -32.87 5.03
C SER A 291 -21.96 -32.23 3.66
N LYS A 292 -22.55 -31.05 3.41
CA LYS A 292 -22.33 -30.27 2.18
C LYS A 292 -20.90 -29.75 2.12
N ALA A 293 -20.37 -29.31 3.26
CA ALA A 293 -19.00 -28.87 3.37
C ALA A 293 -18.01 -29.99 3.04
N VAL A 294 -18.17 -31.13 3.72
CA VAL A 294 -17.36 -32.33 3.48
C VAL A 294 -17.45 -32.80 2.03
N SER A 295 -18.64 -32.75 1.40
CA SER A 295 -18.80 -33.09 -0.02
C SER A 295 -17.99 -32.17 -0.93
N ASN A 296 -18.05 -30.85 -0.72
CA ASN A 296 -17.30 -29.88 -1.52
C ASN A 296 -15.79 -30.07 -1.35
N ILE A 297 -15.33 -30.37 -0.13
CA ILE A 297 -13.91 -30.58 0.18
C ILE A 297 -13.40 -31.88 -0.47
N ASN A 298 -14.21 -32.94 -0.49
CA ASN A 298 -13.88 -34.15 -1.25
C ASN A 298 -13.76 -33.87 -2.76
N MET A 299 -14.64 -33.03 -3.32
CA MET A 299 -14.51 -32.57 -4.70
C MET A 299 -13.23 -31.74 -4.90
N ALA A 300 -12.87 -30.89 -3.94
CA ALA A 300 -11.66 -30.09 -3.98
C ALA A 300 -10.38 -30.94 -3.99
N ILE A 301 -10.31 -31.95 -3.12
CA ILE A 301 -9.21 -32.91 -3.07
C ILE A 301 -9.12 -33.66 -4.40
N SER A 302 -10.24 -34.19 -4.91
CA SER A 302 -10.29 -34.91 -6.20
C SER A 302 -9.85 -34.01 -7.36
N TRP A 303 -10.22 -32.73 -7.33
CA TRP A 303 -9.84 -31.74 -8.31
C TRP A 303 -8.33 -31.44 -8.26
N LEU A 304 -7.75 -31.28 -7.07
CA LEU A 304 -6.31 -31.10 -6.88
C LEU A 304 -5.52 -32.30 -7.40
N GLU A 305 -5.97 -33.52 -7.09
CA GLU A 305 -5.33 -34.76 -7.54
C GLU A 305 -5.43 -34.95 -9.06
N ALA A 306 -6.49 -34.47 -9.70
CA ALA A 306 -6.64 -34.52 -11.15
C ALA A 306 -5.73 -33.50 -11.88
N ILE A 307 -5.61 -32.28 -11.34
CA ILE A 307 -4.78 -31.22 -11.93
C ILE A 307 -3.29 -31.45 -11.65
N PHE A 308 -2.96 -31.95 -10.46
CA PHE A 308 -1.61 -32.24 -9.99
C PHE A 308 -1.53 -33.69 -9.48
N PRO A 309 -1.50 -34.70 -10.37
CA PRO A 309 -1.43 -36.11 -9.98
C PRO A 309 -0.23 -36.45 -9.07
N GLU A 310 0.84 -35.67 -9.19
CA GLU A 310 2.07 -35.78 -8.40
C GLU A 310 1.88 -35.47 -6.91
N LEU A 311 0.73 -34.91 -6.50
CA LEU A 311 0.36 -34.72 -5.09
C LEU A 311 -0.06 -36.03 -4.41
N SER A 312 -0.70 -36.93 -5.16
CA SER A 312 -1.16 -38.24 -4.66
C SER A 312 -0.06 -39.30 -4.64
N GLN A 313 0.97 -39.14 -5.48
CA GLN A 313 2.06 -40.08 -5.65
C GLN A 313 3.19 -39.77 -4.66
N GLN A 314 3.28 -40.53 -3.56
CA GLN A 314 4.45 -40.51 -2.68
C GLN A 314 5.66 -41.10 -3.42
N SER A 315 6.53 -40.21 -3.94
CA SER A 315 7.90 -40.47 -4.43
C SER A 315 8.23 -41.94 -4.78
N ALA A 316 7.68 -42.43 -5.88
CA ALA A 316 8.20 -43.60 -6.57
C ALA A 316 8.52 -43.15 -8.00
N GLU A 317 9.81 -43.00 -8.30
CA GLU A 317 10.39 -42.62 -9.59
C GLU A 317 10.53 -41.12 -9.88
N GLY A 318 11.76 -40.62 -9.71
CA GLY A 318 12.34 -39.64 -10.62
C GLY A 318 12.24 -38.16 -10.24
N GLY A 319 13.06 -37.72 -9.27
CA GLY A 319 13.43 -36.31 -9.04
C GLY A 319 12.35 -35.47 -8.35
N ASP A 320 12.66 -34.91 -7.18
CA ASP A 320 11.78 -33.93 -6.52
C ASP A 320 11.68 -32.66 -7.37
N SER A 321 10.69 -32.60 -8.25
CA SER A 321 10.34 -31.35 -8.93
C SER A 321 9.78 -30.39 -7.88
N PHE A 322 10.53 -29.33 -7.57
CA PHE A 322 10.12 -28.24 -6.69
C PHE A 322 8.90 -27.46 -7.23
N ALA A 323 8.49 -27.71 -8.47
CA ALA A 323 7.32 -27.09 -9.08
C ALA A 323 6.46 -28.10 -9.86
N LEU A 324 5.14 -27.94 -9.79
CA LEU A 324 4.16 -28.76 -10.48
C LEU A 324 3.42 -27.92 -11.53
N LYS A 325 3.09 -28.54 -12.66
CA LYS A 325 2.41 -27.89 -13.78
C LYS A 325 0.94 -28.30 -13.80
N ALA A 326 0.04 -27.31 -13.85
CA ALA A 326 -1.39 -27.54 -13.85
C ALA A 326 -1.86 -28.22 -15.16
N ARG A 327 -2.50 -29.38 -15.03
CA ARG A 327 -3.11 -30.07 -16.18
C ARG A 327 -4.54 -29.55 -16.43
N PRO A 328 -4.99 -29.46 -17.70
CA PRO A 328 -6.38 -29.14 -18.01
C PRO A 328 -7.34 -30.16 -17.39
N TYR A 329 -8.30 -29.69 -16.60
CA TYR A 329 -9.29 -30.54 -15.94
C TYR A 329 -10.58 -29.79 -15.61
N ALA A 330 -11.71 -30.48 -15.74
CA ALA A 330 -13.02 -30.05 -15.24
C ALA A 330 -13.89 -31.28 -14.96
N PHE A 331 -14.79 -31.18 -13.99
CA PHE A 331 -15.78 -32.24 -13.74
C PHE A 331 -16.81 -32.29 -14.86
N ILE A 332 -17.20 -33.49 -15.29
CA ILE A 332 -18.11 -33.69 -16.43
C ILE A 332 -19.53 -33.18 -16.15
N ASP A 333 -20.00 -33.32 -14.90
CA ASP A 333 -21.38 -32.97 -14.51
C ASP A 333 -21.40 -31.90 -13.40
N SER A 334 -20.36 -31.06 -13.32
CA SER A 334 -20.29 -30.01 -12.31
C SER A 334 -19.55 -28.78 -12.79
N SER A 335 -20.18 -27.62 -12.59
CA SER A 335 -19.61 -26.30 -12.87
C SER A 335 -19.29 -25.58 -11.56
N ILE A 336 -18.34 -24.65 -11.62
CA ILE A 336 -18.01 -23.80 -10.47
C ILE A 336 -19.20 -22.90 -10.13
N VAL A 337 -19.45 -22.71 -8.84
CA VAL A 337 -20.50 -21.81 -8.35
C VAL A 337 -20.02 -20.37 -8.35
N LEU A 338 -20.90 -19.44 -8.71
CA LEU A 338 -20.70 -18.02 -8.47
C LEU A 338 -21.05 -17.69 -7.01
N GLN A 339 -20.06 -17.79 -6.13
CA GLN A 339 -20.27 -17.68 -4.68
C GLN A 339 -20.54 -16.21 -4.30
N GLY A 340 -21.73 -15.90 -3.80
CA GLY A 340 -22.08 -14.55 -3.37
C GLY A 340 -23.57 -14.22 -3.58
N PRO A 341 -23.98 -12.96 -3.37
CA PRO A 341 -23.10 -11.84 -3.02
C PRO A 341 -22.53 -12.01 -1.61
N LEU A 342 -21.25 -11.67 -1.43
CA LEU A 342 -20.60 -11.65 -0.12
C LEU A 342 -21.35 -10.69 0.80
N ARG A 343 -21.60 -11.10 2.05
CA ARG A 343 -22.43 -10.34 3.01
C ARG A 343 -21.61 -9.89 4.20
N ASN A 344 -21.87 -8.67 4.66
CA ASN A 344 -21.29 -8.15 5.90
C ASN A 344 -21.94 -8.80 7.13
N PHE A 345 -21.13 -9.04 8.15
CA PHE A 345 -21.60 -9.42 9.48
C PHE A 345 -22.33 -8.21 10.12
N CYS A 346 -23.63 -8.32 10.37
CA CYS A 346 -24.39 -7.29 11.10
C CYS A 346 -24.62 -7.74 12.53
N HIS A 347 -24.05 -7.05 13.53
CA HIS A 347 -24.50 -7.20 14.91
C HIS A 347 -25.89 -6.59 15.07
N GLY A 348 -26.78 -7.31 15.75
CA GLY A 348 -28.22 -7.06 15.80
C GLY A 348 -28.65 -5.81 16.55
N GLU A 349 -28.28 -4.63 16.07
CA GLU A 349 -29.04 -3.41 16.34
C GLU A 349 -30.01 -3.20 15.18
N LYS A 350 -31.29 -3.00 15.49
CA LYS A 350 -32.36 -2.78 14.52
C LYS A 350 -31.88 -1.76 13.49
N LYS A 351 -31.87 -2.15 12.23
CA LYS A 351 -31.54 -1.27 11.10
C LYS A 351 -32.46 -0.06 11.11
N ASP A 352 -31.99 1.05 11.67
CA ASP A 352 -32.60 2.35 11.43
C ASP A 352 -32.39 2.68 9.95
N THR A 353 -33.50 2.65 9.21
CA THR A 353 -33.59 2.90 7.76
C THR A 353 -32.98 4.23 7.30
N GLN A 354 -32.52 5.10 8.22
CA GLN A 354 -31.86 6.38 7.92
C GLN A 354 -30.33 6.29 7.76
N VAL A 355 -29.67 5.22 8.24
CA VAL A 355 -28.19 5.07 8.14
C VAL A 355 -27.75 4.48 6.78
N GLN A 356 -28.68 3.93 6.00
CA GLN A 356 -28.40 3.36 4.68
C GLN A 356 -28.08 4.41 3.61
N ASP A 357 -28.48 5.68 3.81
CA ASP A 357 -28.35 6.73 2.79
C ASP A 357 -26.92 7.31 2.64
N ALA A 358 -25.98 6.92 3.52
CA ALA A 358 -24.59 7.41 3.53
C ALA A 358 -23.54 6.39 3.06
N GLU A 359 -23.89 5.11 2.91
CA GLU A 359 -22.96 4.06 2.45
C GLU A 359 -23.08 3.85 0.93
N GLY A 360 -21.96 3.94 0.21
CA GLY A 360 -21.89 3.61 -1.21
C GLY A 360 -22.50 4.67 -2.12
N GLN A 361 -22.06 5.93 -1.99
CA GLN A 361 -22.57 7.00 -2.83
C GLN A 361 -22.25 6.77 -4.33
N GLY A 362 -23.29 6.44 -5.10
CA GLY A 362 -23.20 6.22 -6.55
C GLY A 362 -23.05 4.74 -6.93
N ARG A 363 -22.33 4.45 -8.02
CA ARG A 363 -22.05 3.06 -8.46
C ARG A 363 -20.63 2.66 -8.07
N ALA A 364 -20.40 1.37 -7.85
CA ALA A 364 -19.05 0.85 -7.69
C ALA A 364 -18.26 1.03 -9.00
N VAL A 365 -16.99 1.42 -8.91
CA VAL A 365 -16.14 1.78 -10.07
C VAL A 365 -14.80 1.04 -10.14
N SER A 366 -14.26 0.59 -9.01
CA SER A 366 -13.04 -0.21 -8.98
C SER A 366 -12.99 -1.12 -7.76
N PHE A 367 -12.25 -2.21 -7.89
CA PHE A 367 -12.09 -3.24 -6.90
C PHE A 367 -10.62 -3.57 -6.70
N LEU A 368 -10.22 -3.77 -5.45
CA LEU A 368 -8.88 -4.22 -5.09
C LEU A 368 -8.99 -5.30 -4.01
N TYR A 369 -8.45 -6.48 -4.30
CA TYR A 369 -8.13 -7.46 -3.28
C TYR A 369 -6.67 -7.30 -2.89
N ASN A 370 -6.38 -7.38 -1.60
CA ASN A 370 -5.03 -7.32 -1.06
C ASN A 370 -4.87 -8.31 0.10
N LEU A 371 -3.67 -8.86 0.25
CA LEU A 371 -3.31 -9.73 1.36
C LEU A 371 -2.30 -9.01 2.25
N VAL A 372 -2.71 -8.66 3.47
CA VAL A 372 -1.84 -8.01 4.47
C VAL A 372 -1.43 -9.06 5.49
N SER A 373 -0.20 -9.57 5.36
CA SER A 373 0.24 -10.78 6.09
C SER A 373 -0.63 -12.01 5.74
N LYS A 374 -1.59 -12.36 6.59
CA LYS A 374 -2.60 -13.42 6.38
C LYS A 374 -4.02 -12.86 6.25
N ASP A 375 -4.18 -11.56 6.45
CA ASP A 375 -5.49 -10.91 6.50
C ASP A 375 -5.88 -10.49 5.08
N SER A 376 -6.93 -11.12 4.55
CA SER A 376 -7.45 -10.84 3.21
C SER A 376 -8.40 -9.64 3.25
N VAL A 377 -8.03 -8.57 2.54
CA VAL A 377 -8.70 -7.27 2.53
C VAL A 377 -9.30 -7.00 1.16
N LEU A 378 -10.52 -6.48 1.15
CA LEU A 378 -11.28 -6.09 -0.03
C LEU A 378 -11.54 -4.58 0.04
N VAL A 379 -11.22 -3.87 -1.03
CA VAL A 379 -11.48 -2.44 -1.16
C VAL A 379 -12.37 -2.21 -2.38
N ILE A 380 -13.50 -1.54 -2.17
CA ILE A 380 -14.44 -1.13 -3.21
C ILE A 380 -14.40 0.38 -3.30
N ALA A 381 -14.08 0.91 -4.47
CA ALA A 381 -14.18 2.34 -4.75
C ALA A 381 -15.54 2.65 -5.37
N TRP A 382 -16.20 3.68 -4.85
CA TRP A 382 -17.49 4.18 -5.30
C TRP A 382 -17.32 5.46 -6.11
N SER A 383 -18.17 5.67 -7.11
CA SER A 383 -18.11 6.83 -8.00
C SER A 383 -18.26 8.18 -7.29
N GLY A 384 -18.83 8.18 -6.07
CA GLY A 384 -18.94 9.36 -5.21
C GLY A 384 -17.65 9.76 -4.49
N GLY A 385 -16.58 8.97 -4.61
CA GLY A 385 -15.31 9.22 -3.92
C GLY A 385 -15.12 8.49 -2.61
N GLN A 386 -16.01 7.56 -2.27
CA GLN A 386 -15.93 6.78 -1.05
C GLN A 386 -15.24 5.44 -1.32
N LEU A 387 -14.39 4.99 -0.41
CA LEU A 387 -13.84 3.65 -0.34
C LEU A 387 -14.53 2.88 0.77
N GLN A 388 -14.97 1.67 0.46
CA GLN A 388 -15.45 0.69 1.41
C GLN A 388 -14.36 -0.37 1.59
N ILE A 389 -13.92 -0.59 2.82
CA ILE A 389 -12.85 -1.51 3.17
C ILE A 389 -13.43 -2.60 4.07
N ASP A 390 -13.42 -3.84 3.59
CA ASP A 390 -13.89 -5.01 4.30
C ASP A 390 -12.76 -6.06 4.37
N ALA A 391 -12.80 -6.96 5.36
CA ALA A 391 -11.91 -8.13 5.45
C ALA A 391 -12.72 -9.43 5.47
N PHE A 392 -12.11 -10.54 5.09
CA PHE A 392 -12.71 -11.85 5.31
C PHE A 392 -12.67 -12.24 6.78
N ALA A 393 -13.78 -12.76 7.29
CA ALA A 393 -13.86 -13.33 8.63
C ALA A 393 -13.61 -14.84 8.65
N ASP A 394 -13.54 -15.49 7.48
CA ASP A 394 -13.31 -16.92 7.30
C ASP A 394 -12.62 -17.17 5.95
N GLU A 395 -12.04 -18.36 5.77
CA GLU A 395 -11.29 -18.73 4.57
C GLU A 395 -12.21 -19.03 3.38
N ILE A 396 -11.73 -18.74 2.17
CA ILE A 396 -12.45 -19.09 0.94
C ILE A 396 -12.30 -20.60 0.70
N GLN A 397 -13.41 -21.24 0.35
CA GLN A 397 -13.44 -22.64 -0.02
C GLN A 397 -13.93 -22.81 -1.46
N PRO A 398 -13.43 -23.81 -2.19
CA PRO A 398 -13.87 -24.10 -3.55
C PRO A 398 -15.26 -24.75 -3.55
N VAL A 399 -16.12 -24.35 -4.50
CA VAL A 399 -17.51 -24.80 -4.54
C VAL A 399 -17.97 -25.13 -5.96
N TRP A 400 -18.59 -26.30 -6.12
CA TRP A 400 -19.18 -26.76 -7.37
C TRP A 400 -20.69 -27.00 -7.22
N LYS A 401 -21.40 -26.88 -8.34
CA LYS A 401 -22.81 -27.25 -8.48
C LYS A 401 -22.92 -28.49 -9.36
N ALA A 402 -23.39 -29.58 -8.76
CA ALA A 402 -23.71 -30.81 -9.48
C ALA A 402 -24.92 -30.62 -10.42
N GLY A 403 -24.98 -31.38 -11.51
CA GLY A 403 -26.03 -31.29 -12.52
C GLY A 403 -25.91 -30.08 -13.44
N SER A 404 -24.75 -29.42 -13.45
CA SER A 404 -24.43 -28.31 -14.36
C SER A 404 -23.16 -28.66 -15.14
N PRO A 405 -23.29 -29.42 -16.25
CA PRO A 405 -22.13 -29.88 -17.01
C PRO A 405 -21.44 -28.71 -17.73
N PRO A 406 -20.09 -28.58 -17.63
CA PRO A 406 -19.37 -27.60 -18.42
C PRO A 406 -19.30 -28.02 -19.89
N ARG A 407 -19.17 -27.04 -20.79
CA ARG A 407 -18.87 -27.29 -22.19
C ARG A 407 -17.37 -27.49 -22.34
N LEU A 408 -16.98 -28.70 -22.73
CA LEU A 408 -15.58 -29.07 -22.98
C LEU A 408 -15.24 -28.90 -24.46
N PHE A 409 -14.09 -28.31 -24.73
CA PHE A 409 -13.46 -28.32 -26.04
C PHE A 409 -12.29 -29.30 -25.98
N VAL A 410 -12.33 -30.36 -26.78
CA VAL A 410 -11.31 -31.42 -26.77
C VAL A 410 -10.64 -31.57 -28.12
N ASP A 411 -9.40 -32.05 -28.12
CA ASP A 411 -8.71 -32.45 -29.34
C ASP A 411 -9.13 -33.86 -29.81
N SER A 412 -8.54 -34.34 -30.90
CA SER A 412 -8.79 -35.68 -31.44
C SER A 412 -8.33 -36.83 -30.54
N CYS A 413 -7.66 -36.53 -29.43
CA CYS A 413 -7.19 -37.49 -28.43
C CYS A 413 -7.95 -37.35 -27.10
N ASP A 414 -9.13 -36.70 -27.12
CA ASP A 414 -9.96 -36.41 -25.94
C ASP A 414 -9.26 -35.57 -24.86
N ARG A 415 -8.21 -34.81 -25.23
CA ARG A 415 -7.55 -33.90 -24.29
C ARG A 415 -8.26 -32.57 -24.27
N ILE A 416 -8.54 -32.05 -23.08
CA ILE A 416 -9.20 -30.75 -22.90
C ILE A 416 -8.28 -29.63 -23.40
N LEU A 417 -8.76 -28.91 -24.41
CA LEU A 417 -8.16 -27.69 -24.97
C LEU A 417 -8.77 -26.43 -24.35
N GLY A 418 -10.03 -26.50 -23.92
CA GLY A 418 -10.74 -25.38 -23.32
C GLY A 418 -12.00 -25.79 -22.57
N ILE A 419 -12.46 -24.92 -21.68
CA ILE A 419 -13.67 -25.13 -20.87
C ILE A 419 -14.56 -23.89 -20.88
N ALA A 420 -15.87 -24.09 -20.86
CA ALA A 420 -16.85 -23.04 -20.69
C ALA A 420 -17.90 -23.47 -19.66
N MET A 421 -18.10 -22.66 -18.62
CA MET A 421 -18.98 -22.98 -17.48
C MET A 421 -20.05 -21.91 -17.28
N ILE A 422 -21.27 -22.33 -16.98
CA ILE A 422 -22.30 -21.42 -16.47
C ILE A 422 -22.18 -21.39 -14.94
N CYS A 423 -21.77 -20.24 -14.42
CA CYS A 423 -21.55 -20.03 -12.99
C CYS A 423 -22.79 -19.41 -12.37
N GLU A 424 -23.68 -20.26 -11.89
CA GLU A 424 -24.89 -19.85 -11.19
C GLU A 424 -24.61 -19.54 -9.73
N SER A 425 -25.23 -18.48 -9.22
CA SER A 425 -25.22 -18.20 -7.80
C SER A 425 -26.23 -19.08 -7.05
N VAL A 426 -25.85 -19.53 -5.86
CA VAL A 426 -26.73 -20.32 -4.99
C VAL A 426 -27.58 -19.35 -4.17
N SER A 427 -28.90 -19.39 -4.34
CA SER A 427 -29.84 -18.68 -3.47
C SER A 427 -29.78 -19.28 -2.07
N SER A 428 -28.91 -18.76 -1.21
CA SER A 428 -28.97 -19.08 0.21
C SER A 428 -30.27 -18.50 0.77
N ASP A 429 -31.11 -19.35 1.36
CA ASP A 429 -32.28 -18.91 2.12
C ASP A 429 -31.88 -17.78 3.08
N LEU A 430 -32.73 -16.75 3.15
CA LEU A 430 -32.43 -15.42 3.68
C LEU A 430 -32.13 -15.35 5.19
N SER A 431 -32.03 -16.48 5.89
CA SER A 431 -31.78 -16.56 7.32
C SER A 431 -30.42 -17.19 7.60
N PHE A 432 -29.43 -16.39 7.99
CA PHE A 432 -28.36 -16.93 8.84
C PHE A 432 -29.00 -17.34 10.16
N PRO A 433 -28.80 -18.58 10.65
CA PRO A 433 -29.01 -18.87 12.06
C PRO A 433 -28.11 -17.92 12.86
N GLU A 434 -28.63 -17.33 13.94
CA GLU A 434 -27.76 -16.68 14.93
C GLU A 434 -26.66 -17.68 15.31
N PRO A 435 -25.38 -17.27 15.39
CA PRO A 435 -24.33 -18.15 15.85
C PRO A 435 -24.64 -18.54 17.29
N ASP A 436 -25.02 -19.80 17.50
CA ASP A 436 -25.17 -20.37 18.83
C ASP A 436 -23.79 -20.30 19.49
N PRO A 437 -23.62 -19.57 20.62
CA PRO A 437 -22.32 -19.40 21.27
C PRO A 437 -21.75 -20.71 21.85
N THR A 438 -22.43 -21.84 21.63
CA THR A 438 -22.05 -23.18 22.10
C THR A 438 -21.42 -24.09 21.03
N LEU A 439 -21.36 -23.66 19.75
CA LEU A 439 -20.73 -24.42 18.65
C LEU A 439 -19.28 -23.97 18.42
N ASP A 440 -18.37 -24.95 18.29
CA ASP A 440 -16.95 -24.74 18.01
C ASP A 440 -16.77 -23.79 16.81
N ARG A 441 -15.94 -22.76 17.01
CA ARG A 441 -15.67 -21.66 16.07
C ARG A 441 -14.99 -22.08 14.76
N ASP A 442 -14.64 -23.36 14.62
CA ASP A 442 -13.74 -23.88 13.60
C ASP A 442 -14.46 -24.62 12.45
N VAL A 443 -15.80 -24.56 12.37
CA VAL A 443 -16.58 -25.42 11.46
C VAL A 443 -17.32 -24.63 10.37
N TRP A 444 -16.81 -24.69 9.14
CA TRP A 444 -17.43 -24.09 7.95
C TRP A 444 -18.83 -24.68 7.65
N MET A 445 -19.80 -23.79 7.38
CA MET A 445 -21.22 -24.12 7.23
C MET A 445 -21.70 -24.24 5.77
N GLY A 446 -20.81 -24.23 4.77
CA GLY A 446 -21.21 -24.40 3.37
C GLY A 446 -21.63 -23.10 2.64
N HIS A 447 -21.30 -21.94 3.21
CA HIS A 447 -21.65 -20.61 2.71
C HIS A 447 -20.38 -19.80 2.34
N PRO A 448 -20.46 -18.82 1.42
CA PRO A 448 -19.33 -17.93 1.19
C PRO A 448 -18.91 -17.21 2.48
N PRO A 449 -17.61 -16.92 2.67
CA PRO A 449 -17.11 -16.34 3.91
C PRO A 449 -17.75 -14.96 4.15
N PRO A 450 -18.19 -14.67 5.39
CA PRO A 450 -18.74 -13.37 5.73
C PRO A 450 -17.67 -12.28 5.71
N LEU A 451 -18.10 -11.07 5.39
CA LEU A 451 -17.26 -9.88 5.40
C LEU A 451 -17.36 -9.15 6.74
N LEU A 452 -16.21 -8.72 7.25
CA LEU A 452 -16.12 -7.80 8.37
C LEU A 452 -15.84 -6.41 7.83
N ARG A 453 -16.78 -5.48 8.02
CA ARG A 453 -16.56 -4.09 7.63
C ARG A 453 -15.52 -3.44 8.54
N LEU A 454 -14.41 -3.02 7.96
CA LEU A 454 -13.30 -2.43 8.70
C LEU A 454 -13.42 -0.91 8.75
N ALA A 455 -13.69 -0.28 7.61
CA ALA A 455 -13.81 1.17 7.51
C ALA A 455 -14.54 1.62 6.24
N ILE A 456 -15.09 2.82 6.31
CA ILE A 456 -15.55 3.59 5.16
C ILE A 456 -14.78 4.92 5.16
N VAL A 457 -14.22 5.27 4.01
CA VAL A 457 -13.22 6.33 3.91
C VAL A 457 -13.53 7.21 2.70
N ASP A 458 -13.60 8.53 2.89
CA ASP A 458 -13.82 9.46 1.78
C ASP A 458 -12.49 9.97 1.22
N LEU A 459 -12.35 9.95 -0.11
CA LEU A 459 -11.21 10.50 -0.84
C LEU A 459 -11.30 12.02 -0.94
N ALA A 460 -10.15 12.68 -1.08
CA ALA A 460 -10.02 14.13 -1.19
C ALA A 460 -10.35 14.63 -2.62
N LEU A 461 -11.53 14.29 -3.13
CA LEU A 461 -11.95 14.67 -4.48
C LEU A 461 -12.50 16.11 -4.58
N PRO A 462 -12.15 16.87 -5.63
CA PRO A 462 -12.57 18.26 -5.80
C PRO A 462 -14.05 18.46 -6.22
N GLY A 463 -14.87 17.40 -6.26
CA GLY A 463 -16.31 17.53 -6.55
C GLY A 463 -17.09 16.22 -6.52
N LYS A 464 -18.40 16.30 -6.26
CA LYS A 464 -19.36 15.16 -6.19
C LYS A 464 -19.80 14.67 -7.59
N GLY A 465 -18.87 14.58 -8.54
CA GLY A 465 -19.11 14.04 -9.88
C GLY A 465 -18.58 12.61 -9.99
N GLY A 466 -19.24 11.76 -10.79
CA GLY A 466 -18.89 10.35 -10.98
C GLY A 466 -17.43 10.16 -11.38
N SER A 467 -16.58 9.86 -10.40
CA SER A 467 -15.13 9.82 -10.57
C SER A 467 -14.66 8.42 -10.94
N HIS A 468 -13.75 8.35 -11.91
CA HIS A 468 -13.00 7.13 -12.19
C HIS A 468 -11.85 7.06 -11.19
N ILE A 469 -11.78 5.94 -10.45
CA ILE A 469 -10.76 5.68 -9.44
C ILE A 469 -10.08 4.38 -9.85
N SER A 470 -8.75 4.38 -9.88
CA SER A 470 -7.93 3.19 -9.97
C SER A 470 -7.15 3.05 -8.68
N MET A 471 -7.03 1.82 -8.17
CA MET A 471 -6.31 1.56 -6.93
C MET A 471 -5.09 0.69 -7.17
N SER A 472 -4.08 0.84 -6.31
CA SER A 472 -2.89 0.00 -6.30
C SER A 472 -2.28 -0.03 -4.91
N VAL A 473 -1.71 -1.17 -4.53
CA VAL A 473 -1.06 -1.35 -3.22
C VAL A 473 0.38 -0.83 -3.29
N ASP A 474 0.88 -0.31 -2.17
CA ASP A 474 2.30 -0.01 -2.00
C ASP A 474 3.14 -1.31 -2.00
N PRO A 475 4.21 -1.41 -2.81
CA PRO A 475 4.99 -2.64 -2.92
C PRO A 475 5.70 -3.09 -1.62
N LEU A 476 5.92 -2.19 -0.66
CA LEU A 476 6.59 -2.47 0.62
C LEU A 476 5.65 -2.44 1.82
N MET A 477 4.63 -1.57 1.79
CA MET A 477 3.64 -1.44 2.87
C MET A 477 2.26 -1.93 2.41
N PRO A 478 1.93 -3.22 2.52
CA PRO A 478 0.64 -3.74 2.06
C PRO A 478 -0.56 -3.08 2.76
N GLU A 479 -0.40 -2.46 3.93
CA GLU A 479 -1.41 -1.67 4.63
C GLU A 479 -1.75 -0.34 3.91
N ARG A 480 -0.91 0.10 2.97
CA ARG A 480 -1.07 1.34 2.21
C ARG A 480 -1.60 1.06 0.81
N THR A 481 -2.70 1.73 0.48
CA THR A 481 -3.30 1.73 -0.86
C THR A 481 -3.26 3.14 -1.44
N TYR A 482 -2.79 3.26 -2.68
CA TYR A 482 -2.86 4.49 -3.46
C TYR A 482 -4.12 4.50 -4.32
N CYS A 483 -4.84 5.62 -4.30
CA CYS A 483 -6.03 5.87 -5.10
C CYS A 483 -5.73 6.93 -6.14
N PHE A 484 -5.67 6.52 -7.40
CA PHE A 484 -5.44 7.37 -8.54
C PHE A 484 -6.78 7.81 -9.16
N HIS A 485 -6.98 9.11 -9.30
CA HIS A 485 -8.22 9.69 -9.83
C HIS A 485 -7.97 11.02 -10.53
N ASN A 486 -9.01 11.57 -11.17
CA ASN A 486 -8.90 12.82 -11.94
C ASN A 486 -8.42 14.04 -11.12
N GLY A 487 -8.64 14.04 -9.80
CA GLY A 487 -8.17 15.08 -8.89
C GLY A 487 -6.70 14.98 -8.48
N GLY A 488 -6.01 13.86 -8.75
CA GLY A 488 -4.70 13.58 -8.17
C GLY A 488 -4.53 12.15 -7.65
N ILE A 489 -3.69 11.99 -6.63
CA ILE A 489 -3.36 10.72 -5.98
C ILE A 489 -3.52 10.87 -4.48
N ASP A 490 -4.34 10.02 -3.88
CA ASP A 490 -4.53 9.91 -2.44
C ASP A 490 -3.87 8.64 -1.90
N SER A 491 -3.26 8.72 -0.73
CA SER A 491 -2.71 7.57 0.01
C SER A 491 -3.60 7.23 1.19
N VAL A 492 -4.08 6.00 1.25
CA VAL A 492 -4.90 5.46 2.34
C VAL A 492 -4.09 4.43 3.11
N VAL A 493 -3.93 4.62 4.42
CA VAL A 493 -3.17 3.69 5.29
C VAL A 493 -4.08 3.07 6.33
N LEU A 494 -4.08 1.74 6.40
CA LEU A 494 -4.88 0.93 7.33
C LEU A 494 -4.09 0.61 8.60
N HIS A 495 -4.09 1.54 9.56
CA HIS A 495 -3.30 1.45 10.81
C HIS A 495 -3.65 0.27 11.72
N PHE A 496 -4.80 -0.36 11.52
CA PHE A 496 -5.26 -1.49 12.33
C PHE A 496 -4.85 -2.87 11.77
N LEU A 497 -4.10 -2.92 10.67
CA LEU A 497 -3.59 -4.16 10.09
C LEU A 497 -2.08 -4.33 10.33
N PRO A 498 -1.56 -5.58 10.32
CA PRO A 498 -2.31 -6.84 10.25
C PRO A 498 -2.92 -7.26 11.60
N PHE A 499 -4.12 -7.84 11.58
CA PHE A 499 -4.78 -8.40 12.78
C PHE A 499 -3.96 -9.52 13.41
N SER A 500 -3.32 -10.34 12.57
CA SER A 500 -2.44 -11.44 12.99
C SER A 500 -1.25 -11.02 13.88
N SER A 501 -0.95 -9.72 13.97
CA SER A 501 0.12 -9.18 14.80
C SER A 501 -0.37 -8.55 16.13
N GLN A 502 -1.68 -8.39 16.31
CA GLN A 502 -2.26 -7.81 17.52
C GLN A 502 -2.38 -8.89 18.59
N SER A 503 -1.66 -8.73 19.70
CA SER A 503 -1.77 -9.63 20.85
C SER A 503 -3.18 -9.58 21.44
N ASP A 504 -3.86 -10.72 21.47
CA ASP A 504 -5.17 -10.88 22.11
C ASP A 504 -5.18 -10.23 23.52
N GLY A 505 -6.09 -9.28 23.74
CA GLY A 505 -6.48 -8.86 25.08
C GLY A 505 -6.07 -7.46 25.56
N LYS A 506 -5.50 -6.59 24.72
CA LYS A 506 -5.45 -5.14 25.01
C LYS A 506 -6.23 -4.38 23.94
N ASP A 507 -7.45 -3.96 24.30
CA ASP A 507 -8.25 -2.96 23.58
C ASP A 507 -7.52 -1.61 23.58
N GLY A 508 -6.39 -1.53 22.88
CA GLY A 508 -5.85 -0.27 22.42
C GLY A 508 -6.84 0.29 21.40
N ALA A 509 -7.22 1.56 21.53
CA ALA A 509 -8.12 2.21 20.58
C ALA A 509 -7.61 2.00 19.15
N ARG A 510 -8.33 1.19 18.35
CA ARG A 510 -7.98 0.90 16.96
C ARG A 510 -7.89 2.21 16.21
N ARG A 511 -6.70 2.55 15.72
CA ARG A 511 -6.46 3.79 14.98
C ARG A 511 -7.23 3.74 13.66
N SER A 512 -8.12 4.71 13.44
CA SER A 512 -8.86 4.85 12.19
C SER A 512 -7.90 4.99 10.99
N PRO A 513 -8.30 4.56 9.78
CA PRO A 513 -7.52 4.79 8.57
C PRO A 513 -7.18 6.26 8.38
N SER A 514 -6.02 6.54 7.81
CA SER A 514 -5.65 7.90 7.40
C SER A 514 -5.70 8.04 5.89
N VAL A 515 -6.28 9.13 5.40
CA VAL A 515 -6.26 9.55 4.00
C VAL A 515 -5.40 10.79 3.87
N ASN A 516 -4.37 10.71 3.03
CA ASN A 516 -3.47 11.82 2.77
C ASN A 516 -3.42 12.08 1.26
N PRO A 517 -3.89 13.24 0.76
CA PRO A 517 -3.69 13.62 -0.63
C PRO A 517 -2.20 13.85 -0.87
N VAL A 518 -1.57 13.03 -1.72
CA VAL A 518 -0.14 13.06 -1.98
C VAL A 518 0.18 13.99 -3.15
N ILE A 519 -0.64 13.94 -4.20
CA ILE A 519 -0.54 14.83 -5.36
C ILE A 519 -1.94 15.39 -5.62
N SER A 520 -2.09 16.71 -5.65
CA SER A 520 -3.32 17.38 -6.09
C SER A 520 -3.08 18.03 -7.45
N ALA A 521 -3.84 17.58 -8.46
CA ALA A 521 -3.81 18.16 -9.81
C ALA A 521 -4.83 19.32 -9.96
N CYS A 522 -5.52 19.69 -8.88
CA CYS A 522 -6.54 20.73 -8.86
C CYS A 522 -6.11 21.89 -7.94
N HIS A 523 -5.39 22.86 -8.50
CA HIS A 523 -5.20 24.17 -7.88
C HIS A 523 -6.19 25.20 -8.46
N GLY A 524 -6.69 26.09 -7.60
CA GLY A 524 -7.86 26.95 -7.85
C GLY A 524 -7.77 27.89 -9.07
N GLU A 525 -8.96 28.22 -9.57
CA GLU A 525 -9.39 29.33 -10.46
C GLU A 525 -8.58 29.66 -11.73
N SER A 526 -7.48 28.97 -12.04
CA SER A 526 -6.70 29.16 -13.27
C SER A 526 -6.78 27.95 -14.20
N SER A 527 -7.12 28.22 -15.46
CA SER A 527 -7.67 27.31 -16.45
C SER A 527 -6.69 26.31 -17.10
N SER A 528 -5.71 25.79 -16.37
CA SER A 528 -4.80 24.76 -16.89
C SER A 528 -4.56 23.65 -15.86
N THR A 529 -5.52 22.75 -15.73
CA THR A 529 -5.35 21.50 -14.97
C THR A 529 -4.55 20.51 -15.81
N SER A 530 -3.30 20.22 -15.43
CA SER A 530 -2.51 19.14 -16.02
C SER A 530 -2.88 17.82 -15.35
N SER A 531 -3.96 17.19 -15.82
CA SER A 531 -4.34 15.85 -15.33
C SER A 531 -3.18 14.85 -15.51
N LEU A 532 -3.10 13.91 -14.58
CA LEU A 532 -2.17 12.79 -14.65
C LEU A 532 -2.63 11.79 -15.73
N CYS A 533 -1.67 11.20 -16.44
CA CYS A 533 -1.86 10.15 -17.45
C CYS A 533 -1.09 8.87 -17.11
N GLY A 534 -0.30 8.88 -16.04
CA GLY A 534 0.45 7.72 -15.56
C GLY A 534 0.71 7.81 -14.07
N PHE A 535 0.63 6.67 -13.39
CA PHE A 535 0.95 6.50 -11.98
C PHE A 535 1.64 5.16 -11.74
N LEU A 536 2.70 5.18 -10.92
CA LEU A 536 3.37 3.98 -10.40
C LEU A 536 3.80 4.18 -8.95
N ALA A 537 3.73 3.11 -8.17
CA ALA A 537 4.47 2.96 -6.93
C ALA A 537 5.72 2.10 -7.20
N LEU A 538 6.88 2.60 -6.81
CA LEU A 538 8.18 1.95 -6.96
C LEU A 538 8.71 1.59 -5.58
N ALA A 539 9.53 0.55 -5.53
CA ALA A 539 10.24 0.15 -4.33
C ALA A 539 11.59 -0.46 -4.68
N ASP A 540 12.54 -0.36 -3.76
CA ASP A 540 13.84 -1.00 -3.90
C ASP A 540 14.08 -2.12 -2.88
N SER A 541 15.27 -2.72 -2.94
CA SER A 541 15.69 -3.76 -2.00
C SER A 541 16.18 -3.22 -0.65
N PHE A 542 16.36 -1.91 -0.51
CA PHE A 542 16.80 -1.26 0.73
C PHE A 542 15.63 -0.87 1.65
N GLY A 543 14.40 -0.92 1.13
CA GLY A 543 13.18 -0.63 1.88
C GLY A 543 12.65 0.79 1.67
N ASP A 544 13.13 1.45 0.63
CA ASP A 544 12.66 2.76 0.20
C ASP A 544 11.54 2.60 -0.84
N SER A 545 10.56 3.50 -0.78
CA SER A 545 9.42 3.53 -1.69
C SER A 545 9.22 4.92 -2.27
N TRP A 546 8.78 4.98 -3.52
CA TRP A 546 8.49 6.24 -4.20
C TRP A 546 7.20 6.12 -4.98
N ILE A 547 6.52 7.24 -5.18
CA ILE A 547 5.50 7.35 -6.21
C ILE A 547 6.01 8.16 -7.40
N VAL A 548 5.63 7.73 -8.60
CA VAL A 548 5.92 8.41 -9.85
C VAL A 548 4.61 8.75 -10.54
N GLY A 549 4.38 10.04 -10.77
CA GLY A 549 3.25 10.56 -11.53
C GLY A 549 3.70 11.24 -12.81
N VAL A 550 3.03 11.01 -13.93
CA VAL A 550 3.29 11.72 -15.19
C VAL A 550 2.03 12.42 -15.67
N THR A 551 2.14 13.72 -15.97
CA THR A 551 1.04 14.54 -16.48
C THR A 551 0.89 14.43 -17.99
N TYR A 552 -0.26 14.82 -18.53
CA TYR A 552 -0.43 14.94 -19.99
C TYR A 552 0.50 15.98 -20.64
N SER A 553 1.04 16.94 -19.86
CA SER A 553 2.09 17.87 -20.30
C SER A 553 3.49 17.27 -20.24
N ARG A 554 3.61 15.95 -20.00
CA ARG A 554 4.85 15.17 -19.88
C ARG A 554 5.71 15.52 -18.67
N GLU A 555 5.20 16.30 -17.72
CA GLU A 555 5.92 16.55 -16.47
C GLU A 555 5.94 15.28 -15.62
N CYS A 556 7.12 14.88 -15.15
CA CYS A 556 7.32 13.71 -14.29
C CYS A 556 7.57 14.17 -12.85
N ILE A 557 6.73 13.69 -11.94
CA ILE A 557 6.78 13.96 -10.51
C ILE A 557 7.26 12.68 -9.82
N VAL A 558 8.28 12.78 -8.99
CA VAL A 558 8.80 11.69 -8.16
C VAL A 558 8.75 12.13 -6.70
N LEU A 559 8.11 11.35 -5.84
CA LEU A 559 8.02 11.63 -4.41
C LEU A 559 8.42 10.40 -3.62
N GLU A 560 9.36 10.57 -2.68
CA GLU A 560 9.73 9.57 -1.69
C GLU A 560 8.60 9.40 -0.67
N MET A 561 8.35 8.16 -0.26
CA MET A 561 7.28 7.79 0.65
C MET A 561 7.88 7.18 1.91
N GLU A 562 7.63 7.81 3.06
CA GLU A 562 8.13 7.31 4.35
C GLU A 562 7.51 5.93 4.68
N THR A 563 8.34 4.91 4.84
CA THR A 563 7.91 3.52 5.11
C THR A 563 7.86 3.16 6.60
N TRP A 564 8.74 3.73 7.44
CA TRP A 564 8.96 3.23 8.81
C TRP A 564 8.28 4.04 9.94
N ASN A 565 8.02 5.33 9.74
CA ASN A 565 7.52 6.22 10.81
C ASN A 565 6.03 6.06 11.15
N LEU A 566 5.27 5.33 10.33
CA LEU A 566 3.81 5.22 10.46
C LEU A 566 3.34 4.04 11.33
N LEU A 567 4.20 3.03 11.55
CA LEU A 567 3.88 1.78 12.27
C LEU A 567 4.35 1.75 13.73
N LEU A 568 5.13 2.74 14.18
CA LEU A 568 5.52 2.83 15.58
C LEU A 568 4.35 3.40 16.39
N PRO A 569 3.86 2.69 17.43
CA PRO A 569 3.00 3.33 18.42
C PRO A 569 3.77 4.53 18.99
N PRO A 570 3.13 5.69 19.21
CA PRO A 570 3.75 6.68 20.09
C PRO A 570 3.95 5.96 21.42
N ILE A 571 5.19 5.91 21.89
CA ILE A 571 5.50 5.48 23.25
C ILE A 571 4.77 6.49 24.13
N VAL A 572 3.57 6.14 24.57
CA VAL A 572 2.88 6.84 25.63
C VAL A 572 3.72 6.56 26.87
N ASP A 573 4.42 7.59 27.30
CA ASP A 573 5.20 7.61 28.52
C ASP A 573 4.22 7.55 29.71
N GLU A 574 3.66 6.36 29.97
CA GLU A 574 2.96 6.11 31.23
C GLU A 574 4.02 5.82 32.31
N GLU A 575 4.32 6.86 33.08
CA GLU A 575 4.94 6.74 34.40
C GLU A 575 4.13 5.78 35.29
N LYS A 576 4.50 4.49 35.36
CA LYS A 576 4.14 3.62 36.50
C LYS A 576 5.29 2.72 36.95
N ASN A 577 5.59 2.87 38.23
CA ASN A 577 6.57 2.17 39.07
C ASN A 577 6.73 0.66 38.78
N PRO A 578 7.97 0.11 38.84
CA PRO A 578 8.17 -1.33 38.77
C PRO A 578 8.14 -1.94 40.18
N ALA A 579 7.14 -2.77 40.45
CA ALA A 579 7.23 -3.79 41.48
C ALA A 579 6.59 -5.08 40.94
N LEU A 580 7.46 -6.06 40.71
CA LEU A 580 7.26 -7.52 40.69
C LEU A 580 6.06 -8.06 39.90
N GLU A 581 6.32 -8.75 38.79
CA GLU A 581 5.99 -10.18 38.62
C GLU A 581 6.55 -10.75 37.31
N GLU A 582 6.67 -12.08 37.32
CA GLU A 582 7.58 -12.93 36.57
C GLU A 582 7.13 -13.30 35.14
N GLU A 583 8.14 -13.56 34.31
CA GLU A 583 8.23 -14.45 33.14
C GLU A 583 6.97 -14.74 32.27
N LYS A 584 7.05 -14.30 31.00
CA LYS A 584 7.01 -15.21 29.83
C LYS A 584 7.54 -14.55 28.54
N GLN A 585 8.70 -15.06 28.11
CA GLN A 585 9.21 -15.19 26.73
C GLN A 585 9.03 -14.03 25.73
N TYR A 586 10.00 -13.10 25.78
CA TYR A 586 10.38 -12.27 24.64
C TYR A 586 11.33 -13.05 23.71
N THR A 587 10.87 -13.16 22.46
CA THR A 587 11.55 -12.75 21.21
C THR A 587 13.08 -12.79 21.16
N ASN A 588 13.56 -13.31 20.03
CA ASN A 588 14.93 -13.28 19.58
C ASN A 588 15.43 -11.83 19.46
N SER A 589 15.88 -11.24 20.56
CA SER A 589 16.91 -10.22 20.50
C SER A 589 18.20 -10.93 20.12
N THR A 590 18.92 -10.40 19.15
CA THR A 590 20.32 -10.73 18.86
C THR A 590 21.14 -10.41 20.10
N THR A 591 21.10 -11.31 21.07
CA THR A 591 21.86 -11.21 22.30
C THR A 591 23.31 -11.50 21.89
N ILE A 592 24.17 -10.48 21.96
CA ILE A 592 25.60 -10.58 21.58
C ILE A 592 26.33 -11.63 22.44
N ILE A 593 25.75 -12.01 23.58
CA ILE A 593 26.21 -13.06 24.48
C ILE A 593 25.08 -14.09 24.61
N SER A 594 25.43 -15.37 24.52
CA SER A 594 24.51 -16.49 24.59
C SER A 594 23.76 -16.56 25.93
N LYS A 595 22.47 -16.91 25.88
CA LYS A 595 21.62 -17.06 27.08
C LYS A 595 22.18 -18.07 28.08
N GLU A 596 22.96 -19.06 27.62
CA GLU A 596 23.63 -20.07 28.44
C GLU A 596 24.71 -19.46 29.34
N LEU A 597 25.47 -18.47 28.85
CA LEU A 597 26.46 -17.74 29.66
C LEU A 597 25.85 -16.76 30.66
N LEU A 598 24.65 -16.25 30.38
CA LEU A 598 23.96 -15.38 31.34
C LEU A 598 23.34 -16.20 32.49
N SER A 599 23.04 -17.47 32.25
CA SER A 599 22.45 -18.37 33.24
C SER A 599 23.43 -18.94 34.28
N GLY A 600 24.74 -18.75 34.11
CA GLY A 600 25.76 -19.29 35.02
C GLY A 600 26.00 -20.80 34.84
N PRO A 601 27.04 -21.37 35.48
CA PRO A 601 27.24 -22.80 35.49
C PRO A 601 26.08 -23.46 36.26
N LYS A 602 25.46 -24.49 35.68
CA LYS A 602 24.35 -25.21 36.31
C LYS A 602 24.82 -25.79 37.65
N VAL A 603 24.18 -25.38 38.74
CA VAL A 603 24.47 -25.92 40.07
C VAL A 603 24.02 -27.39 40.09
N VAL A 604 24.97 -28.32 39.97
CA VAL A 604 24.69 -29.72 40.25
C VAL A 604 24.58 -29.86 41.77
N LEU A 605 23.35 -29.95 42.27
CA LEU A 605 23.11 -30.48 43.60
C LEU A 605 23.71 -31.89 43.62
N LEU A 606 24.72 -32.07 44.47
CA LEU A 606 25.34 -33.36 44.71
C LEU A 606 24.26 -34.42 44.92
N PRO A 607 24.42 -35.66 44.43
CA PRO A 607 23.53 -36.75 44.83
C PRO A 607 23.46 -36.73 46.36
N PRO A 608 22.27 -36.67 46.98
CA PRO A 608 22.16 -36.63 48.43
C PRO A 608 22.96 -37.81 48.96
N SER A 609 24.04 -37.49 49.66
CA SER A 609 24.97 -38.47 50.19
C SER A 609 24.18 -39.49 50.99
N SER A 610 24.06 -40.71 50.46
CA SER A 610 23.56 -41.85 51.22
C SER A 610 24.33 -41.89 52.56
N PRO A 611 23.67 -42.14 53.70
CA PRO A 611 24.22 -41.92 55.04
C PRO A 611 25.54 -42.67 55.36
N ASN A 612 26.01 -43.54 54.47
CA ASN A 612 27.25 -44.31 54.57
C ASN A 612 28.52 -43.57 54.06
N LEU A 613 28.41 -42.38 53.46
CA LEU A 613 29.58 -41.65 52.93
C LEU A 613 30.38 -40.89 53.99
N ARG A 614 29.87 -40.72 55.22
CA ARG A 614 30.62 -40.07 56.31
C ARG A 614 31.72 -40.94 56.92
N SER A 615 31.83 -42.22 56.54
CA SER A 615 32.84 -43.14 57.06
C SER A 615 33.79 -43.72 56.01
N VAL A 616 33.79 -43.20 54.78
CA VAL A 616 34.66 -43.70 53.69
C VAL A 616 35.94 -42.88 53.66
N THR A 617 37.08 -43.52 53.92
CA THR A 617 38.39 -42.86 53.90
C THR A 617 38.86 -42.64 52.46
N ALA A 618 39.57 -41.53 52.22
CA ALA A 618 39.99 -41.11 50.87
C ALA A 618 40.98 -42.06 50.17
N ASP A 619 41.55 -43.01 50.90
CA ASP A 619 42.44 -44.06 50.44
C ASP A 619 41.73 -45.37 50.08
N SER A 620 40.45 -45.52 50.41
CA SER A 620 39.61 -46.62 49.93
C SER A 620 39.35 -46.48 48.43
N ILE A 621 39.05 -47.61 47.76
CA ILE A 621 38.74 -47.61 46.32
C ILE A 621 37.46 -46.81 46.06
N GLU A 622 36.48 -46.97 46.94
CA GLU A 622 35.21 -46.25 46.94
C GLU A 622 35.42 -44.74 47.14
N GLY A 623 36.27 -44.34 48.10
CA GLY A 623 36.62 -42.93 48.36
C GLY A 623 37.34 -42.28 47.17
N ARG A 624 38.30 -42.97 46.56
CA ARG A 624 39.01 -42.49 45.36
C ARG A 624 38.10 -42.38 44.14
N SER A 625 37.20 -43.34 43.93
CA SER A 625 36.21 -43.27 42.84
C SER A 625 35.26 -42.09 43.01
N THR A 626 34.84 -41.82 44.26
CA THR A 626 33.95 -40.70 44.57
C THR A 626 34.67 -39.35 44.36
N LEU A 627 35.92 -39.22 44.82
CA LEU A 627 36.75 -38.03 44.56
C LEU A 627 36.96 -37.80 43.05
N HIS A 628 37.22 -38.86 42.30
CA HIS A 628 37.35 -38.75 40.85
C HIS A 628 36.05 -38.26 40.18
N GLN A 629 34.90 -38.76 40.65
CA GLN A 629 33.59 -38.29 40.19
C GLN A 629 33.35 -36.81 40.54
N TYR A 630 33.75 -36.34 41.73
CA TYR A 630 33.70 -34.93 42.10
C TYR A 630 34.60 -34.06 41.22
N PHE A 631 35.84 -34.49 40.97
CA PHE A 631 36.76 -33.76 40.09
C PHE A 631 36.22 -33.65 38.65
N LYS A 632 35.64 -34.75 38.15
CA LYS A 632 35.02 -34.77 36.83
C LYS A 632 33.84 -33.79 36.75
N LEU A 633 32.92 -33.84 37.72
CA LEU A 633 31.79 -32.90 37.82
C LEU A 633 32.24 -31.45 37.94
N PHE A 634 33.31 -31.18 38.69
CA PHE A 634 33.86 -29.83 38.81
C PHE A 634 34.44 -29.32 37.48
N HIS A 635 35.20 -30.17 36.78
CA HIS A 635 35.81 -29.82 35.51
C HIS A 635 34.75 -29.54 34.43
N GLU A 636 33.80 -30.44 34.25
CA GLU A 636 32.74 -30.34 33.24
C GLU A 636 31.82 -29.13 33.48
N ASN A 637 31.47 -28.81 34.74
CA ASN A 637 30.51 -27.74 35.01
C ASN A 637 31.14 -26.36 35.19
N TYR A 638 32.32 -26.27 35.80
CA TYR A 638 32.93 -24.97 36.16
C TYR A 638 34.11 -24.59 35.26
N MET A 639 35.00 -25.54 34.94
CA MET A 639 36.18 -25.22 34.12
C MET A 639 35.82 -25.04 32.64
N GLU A 640 35.00 -25.93 32.08
CA GLU A 640 34.55 -25.78 30.69
C GLU A 640 33.68 -24.53 30.51
N TYR A 641 32.83 -24.22 31.49
CA TYR A 641 32.02 -23.01 31.48
C TYR A 641 32.89 -21.75 31.48
N ALA A 642 33.90 -21.67 32.37
CA ALA A 642 34.83 -20.53 32.41
C ALA A 642 35.60 -20.37 31.09
N TYR A 643 35.97 -21.48 30.43
CA TYR A 643 36.64 -21.44 29.14
C TYR A 643 35.72 -20.93 28.02
N LYS A 644 34.45 -21.38 27.99
CA LYS A 644 33.43 -20.88 27.06
C LYS A 644 33.19 -19.38 27.23
N VAL A 645 33.04 -18.91 28.47
CA VAL A 645 32.90 -17.47 28.78
C VAL A 645 34.07 -16.67 28.24
N TYR A 646 35.30 -17.12 28.52
CA TYR A 646 36.50 -16.42 28.07
C TYR A 646 36.58 -16.33 26.54
N PHE A 647 36.32 -17.44 25.84
CA PHE A 647 36.36 -17.50 24.38
C PHE A 647 35.29 -16.59 23.75
N GLU A 648 34.07 -16.62 24.27
CA GLU A 648 32.95 -15.82 23.76
C GLU A 648 33.20 -14.31 23.99
N LEU A 649 33.66 -13.92 25.18
CA LEU A 649 34.04 -12.53 25.46
C LEU A 649 35.17 -12.04 24.56
N GLN A 650 36.19 -12.87 24.31
CA GLN A 650 37.31 -12.51 23.44
C GLN A 650 36.86 -12.33 21.97
N HIS A 651 35.88 -13.11 21.51
CA HIS A 651 35.35 -13.03 20.15
C HIS A 651 34.38 -11.86 19.94
N HIS A 652 33.57 -11.52 20.94
CA HIS A 652 32.57 -10.44 20.82
C HIS A 652 33.10 -9.05 21.19
N ALA A 653 34.16 -8.94 21.99
CA ALA A 653 34.74 -7.63 22.35
C ALA A 653 35.14 -6.78 21.11
N PRO A 654 35.77 -7.32 20.05
CA PRO A 654 36.05 -6.56 18.82
C PRO A 654 34.78 -6.14 18.06
N GLN A 655 33.74 -6.97 18.07
CA GLN A 655 32.46 -6.67 17.41
C GLN A 655 31.73 -5.53 18.13
N LEU A 656 31.66 -5.58 19.46
CA LEU A 656 31.12 -4.51 20.30
C LEU A 656 31.87 -3.20 20.11
N LYS A 657 33.21 -3.26 20.07
CA LYS A 657 34.04 -2.08 19.78
C LYS A 657 33.68 -1.47 18.42
N LYS A 658 33.54 -2.30 17.37
CA LYS A 658 33.12 -1.85 16.04
C LYS A 658 31.71 -1.20 16.05
N ILE A 659 30.78 -1.73 16.83
CA ILE A 659 29.43 -1.16 16.98
C ILE A 659 29.50 0.21 17.67
N ILE A 660 30.27 0.32 18.75
CA ILE A 660 30.46 1.58 19.49
C ILE A 660 31.11 2.64 18.59
N ASP A 661 32.15 2.27 17.84
CA ASP A 661 32.84 3.18 16.91
C ASP A 661 31.88 3.66 15.80
N ASN A 662 31.02 2.78 15.28
CA ASN A 662 30.00 3.14 14.29
C ASN A 662 28.95 4.09 14.90
N GLN A 663 28.46 3.82 16.10
CA GLN A 663 27.52 4.69 16.80
C GLN A 663 28.10 6.10 17.05
N HIS A 664 29.37 6.19 17.45
CA HIS A 664 30.05 7.49 17.62
C HIS A 664 30.18 8.23 16.29
N SER A 665 30.52 7.53 15.21
CA SER A 665 30.59 8.14 13.87
C SER A 665 29.22 8.67 13.40
N ARG A 666 28.14 7.94 13.69
CA ARG A 666 26.77 8.36 13.37
C ARG A 666 26.35 9.57 14.19
N LEU A 667 26.68 9.60 15.49
CA LEU A 667 26.39 10.72 16.36
C LEU A 667 27.10 12.00 15.86
N GLN A 668 28.39 11.91 15.55
CA GLN A 668 29.15 13.05 15.03
C GLN A 668 28.57 13.59 13.71
N LYS A 669 28.13 12.72 12.80
CA LYS A 669 27.45 13.13 11.57
C LYS A 669 26.11 13.81 11.84
N ALA A 670 25.36 13.34 12.84
CA ALA A 670 24.09 13.93 13.22
C ALA A 670 24.27 15.33 13.84
N GLU A 671 25.25 15.49 14.72
CA GLU A 671 25.62 16.79 15.30
C GLU A 671 26.06 17.78 14.21
N GLN A 672 26.85 17.34 13.23
CA GLN A 672 27.24 18.17 12.08
C GLN A 672 26.02 18.62 11.26
N LYS A 673 25.10 17.69 10.96
CA LYS A 673 23.85 18.04 10.25
C LYS A 673 22.98 19.01 11.04
N LEU A 674 22.97 18.91 12.37
CA LEU A 674 22.20 19.80 13.23
C LEU A 674 22.75 21.24 13.15
N LEU A 675 24.08 21.39 13.20
CA LEU A 675 24.74 22.69 12.99
C LEU A 675 24.44 23.28 11.59
N GLU A 676 24.45 22.45 10.54
CA GLU A 676 24.08 22.90 9.19
C GLU A 676 22.61 23.34 9.08
N VAL A 677 21.71 22.73 9.86
CA VAL A 677 20.29 23.12 9.92
C VAL A 677 20.12 24.44 10.66
N GLU A 678 20.82 24.64 11.78
CA GLU A 678 20.82 25.90 12.53
C GLU A 678 21.31 27.06 11.66
N GLU A 679 22.39 26.88 10.89
CA GLU A 679 22.88 27.90 9.95
C GLU A 679 21.83 28.22 8.85
N LYS A 680 21.17 27.19 8.32
CA LYS A 680 20.08 27.37 7.33
C LYS A 680 18.87 28.06 7.93
N GLN A 681 18.57 27.85 9.21
CA GLN A 681 17.47 28.50 9.92
C GLN A 681 17.68 30.01 10.02
N GLU A 682 18.87 30.47 10.41
CA GLU A 682 19.19 31.91 10.44
C GLU A 682 19.04 32.54 9.05
N LYS A 683 19.52 31.83 8.01
CA LYS A 683 19.36 32.30 6.62
C LYS A 683 17.89 32.36 6.21
N LEU A 684 17.06 31.41 6.61
CA LEU A 684 15.63 31.39 6.31
C LEU A 684 14.90 32.52 7.04
N GLU A 685 15.22 32.77 8.30
CA GLU A 685 14.64 33.87 9.10
C GLU A 685 14.95 35.23 8.46
N SER A 686 16.18 35.42 7.95
CA SER A 686 16.55 36.61 7.18
C SER A 686 15.71 36.76 5.90
N ARG A 687 15.44 35.66 5.18
CA ARG A 687 14.61 35.66 3.97
C ARG A 687 13.16 35.96 4.28
N ILE A 688 12.62 35.42 5.36
CA ILE A 688 11.26 35.70 5.83
C ILE A 688 11.13 37.17 6.18
N THR A 689 12.07 37.72 6.94
CA THR A 689 12.09 39.14 7.31
C THR A 689 12.13 40.04 6.07
N ASN A 690 12.99 39.71 5.10
CA ASN A 690 13.07 40.42 3.82
C ASN A 690 11.79 40.31 2.98
N ALA A 691 11.14 39.14 3.00
CA ALA A 691 9.89 38.91 2.30
C ALA A 691 8.74 39.71 2.93
N VAL A 692 8.64 39.73 4.27
CA VAL A 692 7.67 40.57 4.99
C VAL A 692 7.90 42.04 4.69
N GLN A 693 9.16 42.49 4.68
CA GLN A 693 9.49 43.87 4.30
C GLN A 693 9.07 44.18 2.85
N HIS A 694 9.32 43.26 1.90
CA HIS A 694 8.85 43.40 0.52
C HIS A 694 7.33 43.43 0.40
N CYS A 695 6.62 42.58 1.15
CA CYS A 695 5.16 42.58 1.20
C CYS A 695 4.63 43.93 1.69
N ASN A 696 5.22 44.49 2.76
CA ASN A 696 4.83 45.81 3.27
C ASN A 696 5.09 46.91 2.22
N VAL A 697 6.21 46.85 1.49
CA VAL A 697 6.52 47.79 0.40
C VAL A 697 5.53 47.64 -0.76
N LEU A 698 5.13 46.40 -1.11
CA LEU A 698 4.13 46.13 -2.14
C LEU A 698 2.75 46.63 -1.71
N GLU A 699 2.37 46.45 -0.45
CA GLU A 699 1.14 46.98 0.11
C GLU A 699 1.11 48.51 0.05
N GLU A 700 2.21 49.18 0.42
CA GLU A 700 2.33 50.63 0.22
C GLU A 700 2.21 51.05 -1.24
N ARG A 701 2.78 50.27 -2.18
CA ARG A 701 2.65 50.53 -3.61
C ARG A 701 1.21 50.35 -4.08
N LEU A 702 0.50 49.32 -3.63
CA LEU A 702 -0.91 49.11 -3.92
C LEU A 702 -1.77 50.24 -3.37
N LEU A 703 -1.48 50.72 -2.15
CA LEU A 703 -2.13 51.91 -1.58
C LEU A 703 -1.87 53.17 -2.41
N LYS A 704 -0.66 53.35 -2.94
CA LYS A 704 -0.32 54.46 -3.85
C LYS A 704 -1.01 54.32 -5.22
N LEU A 705 -1.13 53.11 -5.75
CA LEU A 705 -1.87 52.82 -7.00
C LEU A 705 -3.36 53.08 -6.86
N ARG A 706 -3.95 52.80 -5.69
CA ARG A 706 -5.34 53.14 -5.37
C ARG A 706 -5.64 54.63 -5.49
N ASN A 707 -4.63 55.48 -5.28
CA ASN A 707 -4.74 56.94 -5.32
C ASN A 707 -4.40 57.54 -6.71
N LEU A 708 -4.21 56.72 -7.76
CA LEU A 708 -3.95 57.23 -9.10
C LEU A 708 -5.19 57.93 -9.68
N PRO A 709 -5.07 59.19 -10.12
CA PRO A 709 -6.19 59.92 -10.71
C PRO A 709 -6.49 59.37 -12.12
N GLY A 710 -7.49 58.49 -12.23
CA GLY A 710 -7.92 58.00 -13.54
C GLY A 710 -9.01 56.92 -13.58
N ILE A 711 -9.30 56.20 -12.48
CA ILE A 711 -10.19 55.02 -12.54
C ILE A 711 -11.68 55.34 -12.25
N HIS A 712 -12.00 56.53 -11.73
CA HIS A 712 -13.40 56.92 -11.49
C HIS A 712 -14.06 57.54 -12.72
N LYS A 713 -14.41 56.71 -13.71
CA LYS A 713 -15.35 57.06 -14.79
C LYS A 713 -16.43 56.00 -15.02
N LYS A 714 -16.79 55.24 -13.98
CA LYS A 714 -18.05 54.49 -13.95
C LYS A 714 -18.86 54.90 -12.73
N PRO A 715 -20.15 55.24 -12.88
CA PRO A 715 -21.01 55.46 -11.73
C PRO A 715 -21.10 54.18 -10.90
N LEU A 716 -21.05 54.33 -9.58
CA LEU A 716 -21.04 53.21 -8.64
C LEU A 716 -22.27 52.33 -8.87
N SER A 717 -22.05 51.02 -8.98
CA SER A 717 -23.13 50.03 -9.05
C SER A 717 -23.98 50.08 -7.77
N LYS A 718 -25.18 49.46 -7.82
CA LYS A 718 -26.04 49.38 -6.63
C LYS A 718 -25.31 48.68 -5.47
N ALA A 719 -24.61 47.58 -5.74
CA ALA A 719 -23.82 46.85 -4.75
C ALA A 719 -22.68 47.70 -4.17
N GLU A 720 -22.00 48.51 -4.98
CA GLU A 720 -20.94 49.41 -4.52
C GLU A 720 -21.47 50.55 -3.64
N ARG A 721 -22.67 51.07 -3.94
CA ARG A 721 -23.32 52.08 -3.09
C ARG A 721 -23.78 51.50 -1.77
N ASP A 722 -24.34 50.30 -1.78
CA ASP A 722 -24.79 49.61 -0.58
C ASP A 722 -23.59 49.26 0.32
N PHE A 723 -22.51 48.73 -0.26
CA PHE A 723 -21.25 48.46 0.44
C PHE A 723 -20.59 49.74 0.98
N LYS A 724 -20.60 50.83 0.21
CA LYS A 724 -20.10 52.13 0.67
C LYS A 724 -20.92 52.67 1.86
N ALA A 725 -22.24 52.57 1.82
CA ALA A 725 -23.10 53.02 2.91
C ALA A 725 -22.87 52.19 4.19
N GLU A 726 -22.61 50.89 4.04
CA GLU A 726 -22.20 50.02 5.14
C GLU A 726 -20.83 50.42 5.71
N LEU A 727 -19.84 50.67 4.85
CA LEU A 727 -18.51 51.13 5.26
C LEU A 727 -18.58 52.48 6.00
N ASP A 728 -19.39 53.42 5.49
CA ASP A 728 -19.57 54.74 6.10
C ASP A 728 -20.28 54.62 7.47
N ARG A 729 -21.20 53.66 7.65
CA ARG A 729 -21.84 53.32 8.94
C ARG A 729 -20.84 52.76 9.95
N TYR A 730 -19.97 51.83 9.53
CA TYR A 730 -18.90 51.27 10.37
C TYR A 730 -17.89 52.34 10.80
N ASN A 731 -17.53 53.22 9.86
CA ASN A 731 -16.55 54.28 10.12
C ASN A 731 -17.07 55.32 11.11
N GLY A 732 -18.33 55.76 11.00
CA GLY A 732 -18.89 56.84 11.82
C GLY A 732 -19.39 56.44 13.21
N VAL A 733 -19.52 55.15 13.53
CA VAL A 733 -20.06 54.70 14.83
C VAL A 733 -19.10 53.77 15.56
N GLU A 734 -18.62 52.71 14.91
CA GLU A 734 -17.82 51.68 15.57
C GLU A 734 -16.34 52.04 15.65
N LEU A 735 -15.79 52.61 14.58
CA LEU A 735 -14.37 52.97 14.54
C LEU A 735 -14.05 54.15 15.48
N ASP A 736 -14.94 55.14 15.56
CA ASP A 736 -14.82 56.27 16.49
C ASP A 736 -15.02 55.85 17.96
N ALA A 737 -15.93 54.90 18.24
CA ALA A 737 -16.09 54.32 19.57
C ALA A 737 -14.86 53.50 20.00
N LEU A 738 -14.25 52.75 19.08
CA LEU A 738 -13.00 52.02 19.33
C LEU A 738 -11.83 52.96 19.55
N ARG A 739 -11.68 54.02 18.74
CA ARG A 739 -10.66 55.07 18.96
C ARG A 739 -10.82 55.73 20.33
N SER A 740 -12.04 56.09 20.71
CA SER A 740 -12.34 56.65 22.03
C SER A 740 -12.00 55.66 23.17
N SER A 741 -12.23 54.37 22.96
CA SER A 741 -11.89 53.32 23.93
C SER A 741 -10.37 53.14 24.07
N ILE A 742 -9.63 53.17 22.96
CA ILE A 742 -8.16 53.11 22.95
C ILE A 742 -7.57 54.34 23.65
N GLU A 743 -8.08 55.55 23.37
CA GLU A 743 -7.65 56.78 24.03
C GLU A 743 -7.95 56.75 25.54
N ALA A 744 -9.10 56.22 25.95
CA ALA A 744 -9.45 56.04 27.36
C ALA A 744 -8.52 55.02 28.06
N LEU A 745 -8.10 53.97 27.35
CA LEU A 745 -7.19 52.95 27.85
C LEU A 745 -5.76 53.49 27.97
N ASP A 746 -5.30 54.27 26.99
CA ASP A 746 -4.01 54.96 27.01
C ASP A 746 -3.97 56.00 28.16
N ALA A 747 -5.06 56.73 28.38
CA ALA A 747 -5.20 57.62 29.53
C ALA A 747 -5.24 56.89 30.89
N ARG A 748 -5.72 55.63 30.93
CA ARG A 748 -5.64 54.78 32.14
C ARG A 748 -4.23 54.23 32.34
N LEU A 749 -3.55 53.83 31.28
CA LEU A 749 -2.16 53.36 31.32
C LEU A 749 -1.25 54.47 31.85
N LYS A 750 -1.35 55.68 31.28
CA LYS A 750 -0.60 56.85 31.77
C LYS A 750 -0.87 57.18 33.24
N ARG A 751 -2.12 57.00 33.70
CA ARG A 751 -2.48 57.15 35.13
C ARG A 751 -1.85 56.06 36.00
N PHE A 752 -1.79 54.82 35.52
CA PHE A 752 -1.15 53.71 36.22
C PHE A 752 0.37 53.86 36.29
N GLU A 753 1.03 54.27 35.20
CA GLU A 753 2.47 54.55 35.16
C GLU A 753 2.84 55.69 36.11
N ASN A 754 2.06 56.78 36.11
CA ASN A 754 2.25 57.89 37.05
C ASN A 754 1.98 57.47 38.51
N SER A 755 1.02 56.57 38.74
CA SER A 755 0.73 55.98 40.06
C SER A 755 1.84 55.05 40.55
N GLN A 756 2.44 54.26 39.66
CA GLN A 756 3.59 53.42 39.99
C GLN A 756 4.82 54.27 40.28
N GLN A 757 5.12 55.30 39.51
CA GLN A 757 6.24 56.20 39.81
C GLN A 757 6.07 56.92 41.17
N ALA A 758 4.84 57.31 41.53
CA ALA A 758 4.55 57.86 42.86
C ALA A 758 4.70 56.82 43.99
N ASN A 759 4.34 55.55 43.75
CA ASN A 759 4.52 54.46 44.71
C ASN A 759 5.98 54.02 44.85
N VAL A 760 6.76 54.03 43.77
CA VAL A 760 8.20 53.69 43.77
C VAL A 760 8.99 54.77 44.52
N LEU A 761 8.65 56.05 44.37
CA LEU A 761 9.27 57.13 45.15
C LEU A 761 8.95 57.03 46.66
N ASN A 762 7.73 56.61 47.01
CA ASN A 762 7.32 56.41 48.41
C ASN A 762 7.89 55.13 49.04
N GLN A 763 8.09 54.06 48.25
CA GLN A 763 8.69 52.81 48.75
C GLN A 763 10.21 52.90 48.92
N HIS A 764 10.91 53.75 48.16
CA HIS A 764 12.36 53.92 48.29
C HIS A 764 12.80 54.60 49.60
N THR A 765 11.90 55.27 50.31
CA THR A 765 12.20 55.93 51.59
C THR A 765 12.01 55.00 52.80
N GLN A 766 11.41 53.81 52.64
CA GLN A 766 11.01 52.98 53.79
C GLN A 766 11.58 51.55 53.87
N VAL A 767 12.39 51.10 52.90
CA VAL A 767 12.97 49.74 52.95
C VAL A 767 14.45 49.73 52.53
N SER A 768 15.30 50.49 53.24
CA SER A 768 16.76 50.39 53.14
C SER A 768 17.37 49.30 54.06
N GLY A 769 16.57 48.31 54.49
CA GLY A 769 16.98 47.42 55.57
C GLY A 769 16.38 46.02 55.57
N LYS A 770 16.20 45.36 54.41
CA LYS A 770 16.02 43.90 54.36
C LYS A 770 16.75 43.32 53.16
N ARG A 771 17.80 42.55 53.42
CA ARG A 771 18.51 41.70 52.43
C ARG A 771 17.47 40.91 51.65
N MET A 772 17.41 41.12 50.33
CA MET A 772 16.68 40.23 49.44
C MET A 772 17.44 38.90 49.39
N ASN A 773 16.81 37.82 49.83
CA ASN A 773 17.38 36.48 49.76
C ASN A 773 17.56 36.10 48.29
N TYR A 774 18.80 35.84 47.87
CA TYR A 774 19.09 35.24 46.57
C TYR A 774 18.49 33.82 46.55
N ILE A 775 17.57 33.57 45.63
CA ILE A 775 16.97 32.24 45.41
C ILE A 775 18.09 31.30 44.91
N PRO A 776 18.29 30.10 45.50
CA PRO A 776 19.32 29.15 45.08
C PRO A 776 19.17 28.75 43.61
N ALA A 777 20.30 28.62 42.88
CA ALA A 777 20.31 28.28 41.45
C ALA A 777 19.62 26.94 41.12
N GLU A 778 19.57 26.00 42.07
CA GLU A 778 18.81 24.74 41.95
C GLU A 778 17.29 24.93 41.98
N GLU A 779 16.79 25.92 42.73
CA GLU A 779 15.35 26.24 42.70
C GLU A 779 15.00 26.94 41.39
N VAL A 780 15.90 27.76 40.85
CA VAL A 780 15.75 28.38 39.52
C VAL A 780 15.81 27.33 38.41
N SER A 781 16.67 26.30 38.51
CA SER A 781 16.74 25.22 37.50
C SER A 781 15.52 24.30 37.55
N LYS A 782 15.02 23.95 38.75
CA LYS A 782 13.75 23.24 38.92
C LYS A 782 12.57 24.06 38.41
N LEU A 783 12.55 25.37 38.66
CA LEU A 783 11.54 26.27 38.11
C LEU A 783 11.62 26.34 36.58
N ARG A 784 12.83 26.40 36.00
CA ARG A 784 13.02 26.41 34.54
C ARG A 784 12.53 25.12 33.88
N SER A 785 12.89 23.97 34.45
CA SER A 785 12.38 22.66 33.99
C SER A 785 10.86 22.57 34.12
N SER A 786 10.29 23.11 35.21
CA SER A 786 8.83 23.13 35.41
C SER A 786 8.12 24.06 34.43
N ILE A 787 8.74 25.20 34.08
CA ILE A 787 8.25 26.14 33.06
C ILE A 787 8.34 25.52 31.66
N GLU A 788 9.38 24.77 31.34
CA GLU A 788 9.49 24.04 30.07
C GLU A 788 8.41 22.97 29.95
N LYS A 789 8.17 22.19 31.01
CA LYS A 789 7.03 21.25 31.06
C LYS A 789 5.69 21.97 30.90
N LEU A 790 5.49 23.10 31.58
CA LEU A 790 4.29 23.92 31.42
C LEU A 790 4.15 24.50 30.01
N SER A 791 5.26 24.90 29.37
CA SER A 791 5.27 25.41 28.00
C SER A 791 4.85 24.32 27.02
N LEU A 792 5.34 23.09 27.20
CA LEU A 792 4.91 21.92 26.43
C LEU A 792 3.41 21.67 26.58
N VAL A 793 2.92 21.57 27.82
CA VAL A 793 1.49 21.38 28.12
C VAL A 793 0.64 22.53 27.56
N ASN A 794 1.11 23.77 27.64
CA ASN A 794 0.38 24.92 27.11
C ASN A 794 0.35 24.89 25.56
N ASN A 795 1.40 24.39 24.91
CA ASN A 795 1.44 24.23 23.46
C ASN A 795 0.48 23.12 23.01
N GLU A 796 0.41 22.01 23.74
CA GLU A 796 -0.58 20.95 23.54
C GLU A 796 -2.01 21.46 23.77
N ASN A 797 -2.26 22.16 24.87
CA ASN A 797 -3.56 22.78 25.14
C ASN A 797 -3.93 23.80 24.06
N THR A 798 -2.98 24.57 23.54
CA THR A 798 -3.23 25.50 22.43
C THR A 798 -3.64 24.77 21.16
N LYS A 799 -3.02 23.62 20.85
CA LYS A 799 -3.44 22.75 19.74
C LYS A 799 -4.85 22.20 19.96
N MET A 800 -5.16 21.76 21.18
CA MET A 800 -6.48 21.26 21.55
C MET A 800 -7.55 22.36 21.48
N VAL A 801 -7.27 23.58 21.95
CA VAL A 801 -8.18 24.73 21.83
C VAL A 801 -8.42 25.07 20.36
N LYS A 802 -7.39 25.08 19.52
CA LYS A 802 -7.56 25.30 18.07
C LYS A 802 -8.42 24.21 17.41
N LEU A 803 -8.26 22.96 17.82
CA LEU A 803 -9.11 21.84 17.39
C LEU A 803 -10.57 22.07 17.83
N ILE A 804 -10.81 22.46 19.08
CA ILE A 804 -12.15 22.75 19.62
C ILE A 804 -12.77 23.96 18.91
N GLU A 805 -12.03 25.06 18.72
CA GLU A 805 -12.50 26.24 17.98
C GLU A 805 -12.85 25.89 16.53
N SER A 806 -12.06 25.04 15.87
CA SER A 806 -12.37 24.57 14.52
C SER A 806 -13.64 23.71 14.49
N ALA A 807 -13.83 22.85 15.49
CA ALA A 807 -15.04 22.04 15.63
C ALA A 807 -16.28 22.89 15.93
N LEU A 808 -16.16 23.90 16.80
CA LEU A 808 -17.24 24.84 17.12
C LEU A 808 -17.62 25.72 15.92
N ARG A 809 -16.65 26.22 15.15
CA ARG A 809 -16.93 26.94 13.89
C ARG A 809 -17.69 26.05 12.90
N ASN A 810 -17.31 24.78 12.79
CA ASN A 810 -18.03 23.84 11.92
C ASN A 810 -19.49 23.61 12.40
N LEU A 811 -19.72 23.58 13.72
CA LEU A 811 -21.07 23.48 14.29
C LEU A 811 -21.91 24.77 14.11
N GLU A 812 -21.30 25.95 14.21
CA GLU A 812 -21.97 27.24 13.94
C GLU A 812 -22.35 27.42 12.46
N ILE A 813 -21.49 26.97 11.54
CA ILE A 813 -21.80 26.97 10.10
C ILE A 813 -22.97 26.00 9.81
N ASN A 814 -23.02 24.86 10.49
CA ASN A 814 -24.11 23.90 10.34
C ASN A 814 -25.43 24.39 10.97
N SER A 815 -25.39 25.12 12.08
CA SER A 815 -26.60 25.65 12.73
C SER A 815 -27.19 26.87 12.01
N THR A 816 -26.34 27.71 11.40
CA THR A 816 -26.78 28.85 10.58
C THR A 816 -27.38 28.41 9.24
N GLN A 817 -26.89 27.32 8.64
CA GLN A 817 -27.55 26.70 7.47
C GLN A 817 -28.90 26.05 7.83
N GLY A 818 -29.07 25.51 9.04
CA GLY A 818 -30.35 24.98 9.50
C GLY A 818 -31.43 26.04 9.80
N GLY A 819 -31.02 27.26 10.18
CA GLY A 819 -31.92 28.37 10.49
C GLY A 819 -32.57 29.04 9.27
N ILE A 820 -31.89 29.06 8.12
CA ILE A 820 -32.38 29.72 6.90
C ILE A 820 -33.46 28.87 6.18
N CYS A 821 -33.51 27.56 6.42
CA CYS A 821 -34.55 26.68 5.87
C CYS A 821 -35.89 26.69 6.62
N ARG A 822 -36.05 27.48 7.70
CA ARG A 822 -37.34 27.61 8.43
C ARG A 822 -38.05 28.96 8.23
N SER A 823 -37.51 29.89 7.44
CA SER A 823 -38.14 31.18 7.16
C SER A 823 -38.00 31.66 5.72
N ILE A 824 -38.15 30.74 4.76
CA ILE A 824 -38.62 31.01 3.38
C ILE A 824 -39.69 30.00 3.01
#